data_AF-A0A951C502-F1
#
_entry.id   AF-A0A951C502-F1
#
_cell.length_a   1.000
_cell.length_b   1.000
_cell.length_c   1.000
_cell.angle_alpha   90.00
_cell.angle_beta   90.00
_cell.angle_gamma   90.00
#
_symmetry.space_group_name_H-M   'P 1'
#
loop_
_entity.id
_entity.type
_entity.pdbx_description
1 polymer ?
#
loop_
_entity_poly.entity_id
_entity_poly.type
_entity_poly.pdbx_seq_one_letter_code
_entity_poly.pdbx_strand_id
1 'polypeptide(L)'
;MADNTKPPAGDQTLAAPELNQPAFADVLKALLEAYQPVLEQQLSLAKNPKELQKEAQSRPPTCAGEYAAAEALFGKFLTKDVALQLIPESQRARLGPPENWAWCLQKVRCSIIFGWLVCRGPRTFRAWAYYAYQYWLCVRQALGTPVSTPPTAEQANDFRALIAALAEAYKPYLTDQLASVEFPTGIPDEVIAGQIDCTEGQGDACAIFDRLLSTNAAQALVGQTAYAAHSQDANFWFCRCWCLCSICFGCCLARARNFIDVVWCLVYYFRCLADCFRPLTCAITSPASDSCAVEQPYPSVDLVGVEIKGTAAGAFCNHYILEWRDPVLLTPYTQNFIVYAPPAPPAGPGACGKVNAPLGYLQTYGTPIPTHVEVRLTVFSSESGQAPCVQEVTFNILETRVSIENVAGITVPDWADPSSQLTGVPAAPSPPASPRTLSVGDALEIWGHAWVGGCANKQIKRFTLSYQAGFVTDPKAGTWTQFWEVDYNSPLEQATATAPAYMDLTSIWQFVQICLPTPPFPPCPPFPIQYDELDPASWYSGVASPCIAGPSAPPGQGPFPIVPELPLGPGNTWSSQTLPPANCYSGQYTLLLTVEDTSGGLYYDTQEVWFDNKSVYGEITGILGVAPCAVINLSQITNAGNCGVVWPLAIEGIAYDEYIIEGNTSYPSDNFGGYCMTVTRQGGSFSGCTPFSESVALPIPNSASPVTVGTNRVGDPGVRCATASPPPLMPPVKQSNVLTVMDARMFDAVCGCKATPAPPPGFALNRASPATGAPGECCAYIFSLQVWDNTICEFLSGGRHYADAPCVLLWPVYICNDLPPLPQGTPPPCP
;
A
#
# COMPACT_ATOMS: atom_id res chain seq x y z
N MET A 1 -28.05 -12.67 13.97
CA MET A 1 -28.72 -13.92 14.37
C MET A 1 -30.02 -14.01 13.57
N ALA A 2 -29.94 -14.65 12.42
CA ALA A 2 -31.08 -15.05 11.62
C ALA A 2 -30.75 -16.44 11.09
N ASP A 3 -31.76 -17.28 11.15
CA ASP A 3 -31.74 -18.72 11.05
C ASP A 3 -30.99 -19.20 9.80
N ASN A 4 -29.88 -19.92 9.99
CA ASN A 4 -29.23 -20.73 8.96
C ASN A 4 -30.16 -21.91 8.63
N THR A 5 -31.28 -21.61 7.97
CA THR A 5 -32.05 -22.64 7.30
C THR A 5 -31.33 -22.97 6.00
N LYS A 6 -30.25 -23.77 6.17
CA LYS A 6 -29.92 -24.80 5.20
C LYS A 6 -31.28 -25.42 4.82
N PRO A 7 -31.68 -25.47 3.53
CA PRO A 7 -32.92 -26.12 3.18
C PRO A 7 -32.90 -27.49 3.86
N PRO A 8 -33.97 -27.88 4.58
CA PRO A 8 -33.98 -29.16 5.25
C PRO A 8 -33.55 -30.18 4.21
N ALA A 9 -32.61 -31.05 4.59
CA ALA A 9 -32.28 -32.25 3.84
C ALA A 9 -33.58 -33.05 3.76
N GLY A 10 -34.42 -32.66 2.81
CA GLY A 10 -35.65 -33.30 2.49
C GLY A 10 -35.24 -34.71 2.12
N ASP A 11 -35.93 -35.63 2.76
CA ASP A 11 -36.00 -37.06 2.51
C ASP A 11 -36.30 -37.33 1.02
N GLN A 12 -35.38 -36.96 0.14
CA GLN A 12 -35.27 -37.51 -1.20
C GLN A 12 -34.74 -38.90 -0.95
N THR A 13 -35.68 -39.82 -0.75
CA THR A 13 -35.53 -41.20 -1.20
C THR A 13 -34.51 -41.24 -2.33
N LEU A 14 -33.46 -42.05 -2.17
CA LEU A 14 -32.42 -42.44 -3.13
C LEU A 14 -33.03 -43.00 -4.44
N ALA A 15 -33.89 -42.23 -5.10
CA ALA A 15 -34.40 -42.54 -6.40
C ALA A 15 -33.23 -42.30 -7.35
N ALA A 16 -32.67 -43.39 -7.88
CA ALA A 16 -31.71 -43.39 -8.97
C ALA A 16 -32.45 -43.72 -10.27
N PRO A 17 -33.20 -42.77 -10.86
CA PRO A 17 -33.94 -43.01 -12.10
C PRO A 17 -33.03 -43.44 -13.26
N GLU A 18 -31.73 -43.15 -13.17
CA GLU A 18 -30.69 -43.58 -14.09
C GLU A 18 -30.62 -45.11 -14.22
N LEU A 19 -30.83 -45.84 -13.11
CA LEU A 19 -30.81 -47.31 -13.09
C LEU A 19 -31.89 -47.94 -13.99
N ASN A 20 -32.94 -47.19 -14.29
CA ASN A 20 -34.04 -47.63 -15.15
C ASN A 20 -33.83 -47.27 -16.63
N GLN A 21 -32.73 -46.58 -16.97
CA GLN A 21 -32.42 -46.19 -18.36
C GLN A 21 -31.73 -47.33 -19.11
N PRO A 22 -32.18 -47.70 -20.32
CA PRO A 22 -31.52 -48.74 -21.13
C PRO A 22 -30.03 -48.44 -21.38
N ALA A 23 -29.70 -47.18 -21.66
CA ALA A 23 -28.31 -46.73 -21.87
C ALA A 23 -27.43 -46.93 -20.62
N PHE A 24 -27.99 -46.80 -19.41
CA PHE A 24 -27.23 -47.06 -18.18
C PHE A 24 -26.84 -48.53 -18.06
N ALA A 25 -27.74 -49.45 -18.38
CA ALA A 25 -27.47 -50.89 -18.34
C ALA A 25 -26.36 -51.30 -19.32
N ASP A 26 -26.36 -50.74 -20.53
CA ASP A 26 -25.34 -51.01 -21.54
C ASP A 26 -23.96 -50.43 -21.14
N VAL A 27 -23.92 -49.21 -20.61
CA VAL A 27 -22.68 -48.60 -20.11
C VAL A 27 -22.14 -49.33 -18.89
N LEU A 28 -23.00 -49.74 -17.95
CA LEU A 28 -22.59 -50.54 -16.80
C LEU A 28 -22.00 -51.88 -17.24
N LYS A 29 -22.62 -52.54 -18.22
CA LYS A 29 -22.10 -53.79 -18.79
C LYS A 29 -20.69 -53.59 -19.36
N ALA A 30 -20.49 -52.55 -20.18
CA ALA A 30 -19.17 -52.24 -20.73
C ALA A 30 -18.12 -51.95 -19.64
N LEU A 31 -18.52 -51.27 -18.55
CA LEU A 31 -17.64 -51.01 -17.41
C LEU A 31 -17.24 -52.30 -16.70
N LEU A 32 -18.20 -53.19 -16.44
CA LEU A 32 -17.94 -54.48 -15.78
C LEU A 32 -17.06 -55.39 -16.65
N GLU A 33 -17.30 -55.44 -17.97
CA GLU A 33 -16.46 -56.18 -18.92
C GLU A 33 -15.01 -55.65 -18.94
N ALA A 34 -14.81 -54.35 -18.78
CA ALA A 34 -13.47 -53.77 -18.67
C ALA A 34 -12.75 -54.20 -17.37
N TYR A 35 -13.48 -54.29 -16.25
CA TYR A 35 -12.93 -54.71 -14.95
C TYR A 35 -12.70 -56.22 -14.83
N GLN A 36 -13.48 -57.04 -15.54
CA GLN A 36 -13.46 -58.50 -15.41
C GLN A 36 -12.05 -59.13 -15.51
N PRO A 37 -11.21 -58.81 -16.52
CA PRO A 37 -9.87 -59.40 -16.63
C PRO A 37 -8.96 -59.05 -15.45
N VAL A 38 -9.10 -57.83 -14.90
CA VAL A 38 -8.31 -57.37 -13.75
C VAL A 38 -8.68 -58.17 -12.50
N LEU A 39 -9.98 -58.43 -12.31
CA LEU A 39 -10.47 -59.19 -11.16
C LEU A 39 -10.15 -60.67 -11.25
N GLU A 40 -10.24 -61.27 -12.43
CA GLU A 40 -9.83 -62.66 -12.66
C GLU A 40 -8.34 -62.85 -12.34
N GLN A 41 -7.50 -61.90 -12.75
CA GLN A 41 -6.07 -61.90 -12.40
C GLN A 41 -5.84 -61.76 -10.89
N GLN A 42 -6.50 -60.78 -10.24
CA GLN A 42 -6.36 -60.56 -8.79
C GLN A 42 -6.87 -61.76 -7.98
N LEU A 43 -7.98 -62.37 -8.39
CA LEU A 43 -8.52 -63.58 -7.77
C LEU A 43 -7.58 -64.77 -7.95
N SER A 44 -6.94 -64.90 -9.11
CA SER A 44 -5.91 -65.92 -9.36
C SER A 44 -4.72 -65.75 -8.41
N LEU A 45 -4.21 -64.52 -8.28
CA LEU A 45 -3.09 -64.21 -7.37
C LEU A 45 -3.46 -64.38 -5.89
N ALA A 46 -4.69 -64.02 -5.49
CA ALA A 46 -5.18 -64.23 -4.14
C ALA A 46 -5.26 -65.73 -3.78
N LYS A 47 -5.54 -66.61 -4.76
CA LYS A 47 -5.52 -68.06 -4.59
C LYS A 47 -4.10 -68.64 -4.53
N ASN A 48 -3.05 -67.87 -4.87
CA ASN A 48 -1.65 -68.31 -4.84
C ASN A 48 -0.72 -67.30 -4.12
N PRO A 49 -0.68 -67.31 -2.77
CA PRO A 49 0.09 -66.34 -1.99
C PRO A 49 1.59 -66.30 -2.30
N LYS A 50 2.19 -67.42 -2.71
CA LYS A 50 3.61 -67.49 -3.08
C LYS A 50 3.90 -66.78 -4.41
N GLU A 51 2.97 -66.89 -5.36
CA GLU A 51 3.06 -66.18 -6.63
C GLU A 51 2.83 -64.69 -6.46
N LEU A 52 1.90 -64.29 -5.59
CA LEU A 52 1.70 -62.89 -5.20
C LEU A 52 2.96 -62.28 -4.55
N GLN A 53 3.61 -63.00 -3.62
CA GLN A 53 4.87 -62.55 -3.02
C GLN A 53 5.99 -62.42 -4.06
N LYS A 54 6.11 -63.39 -4.97
CA LYS A 54 7.09 -63.37 -6.06
C LYS A 54 6.84 -62.19 -7.00
N GLU A 55 5.58 -61.92 -7.35
CA GLU A 55 5.21 -60.79 -8.20
C GLU A 55 5.48 -59.45 -7.50
N ALA A 56 5.10 -59.31 -6.23
CA ALA A 56 5.38 -58.10 -5.44
C ALA A 56 6.88 -57.80 -5.30
N GLN A 57 7.71 -58.84 -5.19
CA GLN A 57 9.18 -58.71 -5.10
C GLN A 57 9.84 -58.44 -6.46
N SER A 58 9.30 -59.00 -7.55
CA SER A 58 9.89 -58.89 -8.90
C SER A 58 9.39 -57.68 -9.71
N ARG A 59 8.24 -57.10 -9.33
CA ARG A 59 7.63 -55.93 -9.98
C ARG A 59 7.20 -54.90 -8.93
N PRO A 60 8.12 -54.11 -8.36
CA PRO A 60 7.74 -53.00 -7.49
C PRO A 60 6.83 -52.03 -8.25
N PRO A 61 5.82 -51.42 -7.58
CA PRO A 61 4.91 -50.50 -8.22
C PRO A 61 5.66 -49.28 -8.78
N THR A 62 5.40 -48.95 -10.04
CA THR A 62 5.96 -47.76 -10.71
C THR A 62 4.83 -46.91 -11.26
N CYS A 63 5.01 -45.59 -11.26
CA CYS A 63 3.98 -44.68 -11.79
C CYS A 63 3.69 -44.92 -13.28
N ALA A 64 4.68 -45.37 -14.06
CA ALA A 64 4.50 -45.75 -15.46
C ALA A 64 3.67 -47.04 -15.61
N GLY A 65 3.90 -48.04 -14.75
CA GLY A 65 3.09 -49.25 -14.70
C GLY A 65 1.63 -48.99 -14.30
N GLU A 66 1.41 -48.08 -13.34
CA GLU A 66 0.06 -47.66 -12.94
C GLU A 66 -0.68 -46.94 -14.09
N TYR A 67 0.00 -46.04 -14.81
CA TYR A 67 -0.57 -45.36 -15.98
C TYR A 67 -0.94 -46.36 -17.08
N ALA A 68 -0.06 -47.30 -17.42
CA ALA A 68 -0.34 -48.33 -18.42
C ALA A 68 -1.52 -49.24 -18.04
N ALA A 69 -1.67 -49.56 -16.76
CA ALA A 69 -2.83 -50.30 -16.26
C ALA A 69 -4.13 -49.50 -16.38
N ALA A 70 -4.09 -48.20 -16.07
CA ALA A 70 -5.23 -47.30 -16.26
C ALA A 70 -5.63 -47.19 -17.74
N GLU A 71 -4.66 -47.02 -18.65
CA GLU A 71 -4.90 -46.95 -20.09
C GLU A 71 -5.54 -48.23 -20.64
N ALA A 72 -5.06 -49.40 -20.20
CA ALA A 72 -5.58 -50.69 -20.61
C ALA A 72 -7.02 -50.93 -20.12
N LEU A 73 -7.33 -50.51 -18.89
CA LEU A 73 -8.67 -50.61 -18.31
C LEU A 73 -9.64 -49.65 -19.01
N PHE A 74 -9.36 -48.35 -18.95
CA PHE A 74 -10.29 -47.32 -19.44
C PHE A 74 -10.33 -47.23 -20.97
N GLY A 75 -9.30 -47.76 -21.66
CA GLY A 75 -9.33 -47.93 -23.12
C GLY A 75 -10.33 -48.97 -23.61
N LYS A 76 -10.64 -49.99 -22.80
CA LYS A 76 -11.70 -50.96 -23.11
C LYS A 76 -13.09 -50.43 -22.77
N PHE A 77 -13.19 -49.61 -21.73
CA PHE A 77 -14.45 -49.03 -21.29
C PHE A 77 -14.93 -47.90 -22.22
N LEU A 78 -14.14 -46.84 -22.39
CA LEU A 78 -14.60 -45.63 -23.06
C LEU A 78 -14.40 -45.69 -24.59
N THR A 79 -15.16 -46.58 -25.24
CA THR A 79 -15.26 -46.62 -26.70
C THR A 79 -16.16 -45.50 -27.23
N LYS A 80 -16.12 -45.21 -28.54
CA LYS A 80 -17.00 -44.20 -29.17
C LYS A 80 -18.49 -44.48 -28.88
N ASP A 81 -18.88 -45.76 -28.93
CA ASP A 81 -20.28 -46.17 -28.71
C ASP A 81 -20.71 -46.00 -27.25
N VAL A 82 -19.86 -46.41 -26.30
CA VAL A 82 -20.13 -46.21 -24.86
C VAL A 82 -20.22 -44.72 -24.54
N ALA A 83 -19.33 -43.89 -25.10
CA ALA A 83 -19.35 -42.47 -24.88
C ALA A 83 -20.57 -41.76 -25.48
N LEU A 84 -21.12 -42.27 -26.59
CA LEU A 84 -22.38 -41.80 -27.13
C LEU A 84 -23.57 -42.21 -26.26
N GLN A 85 -23.53 -43.38 -25.63
CA GLN A 85 -24.57 -43.84 -24.71
C GLN A 85 -24.59 -43.07 -23.38
N LEU A 86 -23.45 -42.51 -22.95
CA LEU A 86 -23.36 -41.62 -21.79
C LEU A 86 -24.14 -40.31 -21.97
N ILE A 87 -24.42 -39.89 -23.20
CA ILE A 87 -25.15 -38.65 -23.50
C ILE A 87 -26.57 -38.98 -23.98
N PRO A 88 -27.62 -38.45 -23.33
CA PRO A 88 -29.00 -38.62 -23.79
C PRO A 88 -29.18 -38.20 -25.25
N GLU A 89 -30.04 -38.90 -25.99
CA GLU A 89 -30.26 -38.66 -27.43
C GLU A 89 -30.68 -37.22 -27.75
N SER A 90 -31.54 -36.62 -26.90
CA SER A 90 -31.94 -35.22 -27.02
C SER A 90 -30.77 -34.23 -26.90
N GLN A 91 -29.77 -34.55 -26.09
CA GLN A 91 -28.58 -33.71 -25.91
C GLN A 91 -27.54 -33.96 -27.00
N ARG A 92 -27.42 -35.20 -27.51
CA ARG A 92 -26.60 -35.51 -28.69
C ARG A 92 -27.08 -34.74 -29.92
N ALA A 93 -28.39 -34.61 -30.11
CA ALA A 93 -28.95 -33.81 -31.18
C ALA A 93 -28.52 -32.33 -31.11
N ARG A 94 -28.37 -31.77 -29.89
CA ARG A 94 -27.93 -30.38 -29.66
C ARG A 94 -26.44 -30.17 -29.89
N LEU A 95 -25.60 -31.16 -29.58
CA LEU A 95 -24.15 -31.10 -29.83
C LEU A 95 -23.78 -31.21 -31.32
N GLY A 96 -24.72 -31.66 -32.16
CA GLY A 96 -24.50 -31.91 -33.58
C GLY A 96 -23.74 -33.23 -33.84
N PRO A 97 -23.32 -33.46 -35.09
CA PRO A 97 -22.65 -34.69 -35.52
C PRO A 97 -21.45 -35.06 -34.62
N PRO A 98 -21.28 -36.33 -34.20
CA PRO A 98 -20.18 -36.78 -33.35
C PRO A 98 -18.78 -36.42 -33.85
N GLU A 99 -18.62 -36.23 -35.17
CA GLU A 99 -17.38 -35.81 -35.81
C GLU A 99 -16.92 -34.44 -35.32
N ASN A 100 -17.86 -33.54 -34.99
CA ASN A 100 -17.57 -32.17 -34.56
C ASN A 100 -16.97 -32.10 -33.14
N TRP A 101 -17.19 -33.13 -32.32
CA TRP A 101 -16.71 -33.18 -30.94
C TRP A 101 -15.94 -34.47 -30.62
N ALA A 102 -15.44 -35.17 -31.65
CA ALA A 102 -14.63 -36.37 -31.50
C ALA A 102 -13.32 -36.13 -30.72
N TRP A 103 -12.76 -34.92 -30.83
CA TRP A 103 -11.60 -34.48 -30.03
C TRP A 103 -11.90 -34.48 -28.52
N CYS A 104 -13.15 -34.21 -28.14
CA CYS A 104 -13.57 -34.20 -26.75
C CYS A 104 -13.56 -35.60 -26.14
N LEU A 105 -13.96 -36.62 -26.91
CA LEU A 105 -13.98 -38.01 -26.45
C LEU A 105 -12.61 -38.51 -26.00
N GLN A 106 -11.56 -38.17 -26.75
CA GLN A 106 -10.18 -38.52 -26.42
C GLN A 106 -9.73 -37.80 -25.14
N LYS A 107 -10.09 -36.53 -25.00
CA LYS A 107 -9.80 -35.72 -23.80
C LYS A 107 -10.50 -36.25 -22.55
N VAL A 108 -11.74 -36.73 -22.68
CA VAL A 108 -12.50 -37.37 -21.61
C VAL A 108 -11.83 -38.66 -21.13
N ARG A 109 -11.28 -39.47 -22.03
CA ARG A 109 -10.49 -40.65 -21.63
C ARG A 109 -9.28 -40.27 -20.78
N CYS A 110 -8.50 -39.27 -21.21
CA CYS A 110 -7.37 -38.75 -20.43
C CYS A 110 -7.82 -38.27 -19.04
N SER A 111 -9.00 -37.65 -18.97
CA SER A 111 -9.61 -37.12 -17.75
C SER A 111 -9.97 -38.21 -16.73
N ILE A 112 -10.60 -39.31 -17.17
CA ILE A 112 -10.92 -40.46 -16.30
C ILE A 112 -9.64 -41.08 -15.74
N ILE A 113 -8.66 -41.32 -16.61
CA ILE A 113 -7.36 -41.91 -16.22
C ILE A 113 -6.67 -41.04 -15.17
N PHE A 114 -6.61 -39.72 -15.42
CA PHE A 114 -5.98 -38.78 -14.51
C PHE A 114 -6.66 -38.78 -13.14
N GLY A 115 -7.99 -38.64 -13.09
CA GLY A 115 -8.75 -38.67 -11.84
C GLY A 115 -8.59 -39.97 -11.06
N TRP A 116 -8.52 -41.10 -11.77
CA TRP A 116 -8.29 -42.39 -11.14
C TRP A 116 -6.89 -42.50 -10.52
N LEU A 117 -5.85 -42.02 -11.21
CA LEU A 117 -4.46 -42.11 -10.73
C LEU A 117 -4.21 -41.22 -9.51
N VAL A 118 -4.70 -39.98 -9.52
CA VAL A 118 -4.47 -39.00 -8.44
C VAL A 118 -5.25 -39.31 -7.16
N CYS A 119 -6.38 -40.01 -7.27
CA CYS A 119 -7.21 -40.40 -6.13
C CYS A 119 -6.98 -41.84 -5.63
N ARG A 120 -6.14 -42.63 -6.32
CA ARG A 120 -5.82 -44.00 -5.90
C ARG A 120 -4.75 -43.99 -4.80
N GLY A 121 -5.20 -44.13 -3.56
CA GLY A 121 -4.35 -44.17 -2.35
C GLY A 121 -3.85 -42.79 -1.91
N PRO A 122 -3.13 -42.69 -0.78
CA PRO A 122 -2.54 -41.43 -0.32
C PRO A 122 -1.43 -41.00 -1.29
N ARG A 123 -1.51 -39.77 -1.82
CA ARG A 123 -0.54 -39.22 -2.77
C ARG A 123 0.04 -37.90 -2.26
N THR A 124 1.32 -37.68 -2.52
CA THR A 124 1.96 -36.38 -2.32
C THR A 124 1.74 -35.48 -3.53
N PHE A 125 1.94 -34.18 -3.37
CA PHE A 125 1.90 -33.23 -4.48
C PHE A 125 2.88 -33.59 -5.62
N ARG A 126 4.03 -34.20 -5.31
CA ARG A 126 5.00 -34.68 -6.32
C ARG A 126 4.42 -35.77 -7.22
N ALA A 127 3.65 -36.70 -6.64
CA ALA A 127 2.96 -37.72 -7.42
C ALA A 127 1.82 -37.12 -8.28
N TRP A 128 1.11 -36.13 -7.74
CA TRP A 128 0.11 -35.36 -8.50
C TRP A 128 0.75 -34.64 -9.70
N ALA A 129 1.89 -33.99 -9.51
CA ALA A 129 2.62 -33.32 -10.60
C ALA A 129 3.06 -34.30 -11.70
N TYR A 130 3.49 -35.51 -11.35
CA TYR A 130 3.81 -36.56 -12.33
C TYR A 130 2.57 -36.99 -13.13
N TYR A 131 1.44 -37.23 -12.48
CA TYR A 131 0.21 -37.61 -13.19
C TYR A 131 -0.39 -36.45 -13.99
N ALA A 132 -0.20 -35.20 -13.54
CA ALA A 132 -0.53 -34.01 -14.31
C ALA A 132 0.34 -33.89 -15.57
N TYR A 133 1.62 -34.29 -15.51
CA TYR A 133 2.49 -34.40 -16.69
C TYR A 133 1.96 -35.43 -17.69
N GLN A 134 1.60 -36.63 -17.24
CA GLN A 134 1.02 -37.67 -18.11
C GLN A 134 -0.33 -37.24 -18.70
N TYR A 135 -1.16 -36.55 -17.92
CA TYR A 135 -2.41 -35.96 -18.39
C TYR A 135 -2.17 -34.89 -19.46
N TRP A 136 -1.21 -33.99 -19.24
CA TRP A 136 -0.82 -32.96 -20.20
C TRP A 136 -0.35 -33.56 -21.54
N LEU A 137 0.49 -34.59 -21.50
CA LEU A 137 0.90 -35.32 -22.71
C LEU A 137 -0.30 -35.92 -23.45
N CYS A 138 -1.20 -36.60 -22.72
CA CYS A 138 -2.39 -37.25 -23.27
C CYS A 138 -3.33 -36.24 -23.96
N VAL A 139 -3.62 -35.10 -23.31
CA VAL A 139 -4.50 -34.07 -23.86
C VAL A 139 -3.90 -33.41 -25.09
N ARG A 140 -2.59 -33.09 -25.07
CA ARG A 140 -1.87 -32.52 -26.21
C ARG A 140 -1.85 -33.46 -27.41
N GLN A 141 -1.66 -34.76 -27.17
CA GLN A 141 -1.78 -35.79 -28.20
C GLN A 141 -3.21 -35.86 -28.78
N ALA A 142 -4.22 -35.82 -27.92
CA ALA A 142 -5.63 -35.91 -28.31
C ALA A 142 -6.11 -34.73 -29.18
N LEU A 143 -5.54 -33.54 -28.97
CA LEU A 143 -5.87 -32.32 -29.72
C LEU A 143 -5.01 -32.11 -30.98
N GLY A 144 -4.17 -33.09 -31.34
CA GLY A 144 -3.29 -32.98 -32.51
C GLY A 144 -2.12 -32.00 -32.33
N THR A 145 -1.80 -31.63 -31.08
CA THR A 145 -0.69 -30.73 -30.72
C THR A 145 0.31 -31.41 -29.80
N PRO A 146 0.91 -32.55 -30.20
CA PRO A 146 1.74 -33.38 -29.32
C PRO A 146 2.94 -32.62 -28.76
N VAL A 147 3.28 -32.92 -27.51
CA VAL A 147 4.46 -32.34 -26.84
C VAL A 147 5.74 -32.93 -27.44
N SER A 148 6.72 -32.09 -27.75
CA SER A 148 8.01 -32.54 -28.27
C SER A 148 8.79 -33.31 -27.21
N THR A 149 9.66 -34.23 -27.63
CA THR A 149 10.57 -34.94 -26.72
C THR A 149 12.02 -34.63 -27.10
N PRO A 150 12.74 -33.76 -26.36
CA PRO A 150 12.29 -33.00 -25.17
C PRO A 150 11.31 -31.85 -25.50
N PRO A 151 10.55 -31.32 -24.52
CA PRO A 151 9.62 -30.21 -24.74
C PRO A 151 10.33 -28.94 -25.22
N THR A 152 9.66 -28.15 -26.06
CA THR A 152 10.16 -26.81 -26.43
C THR A 152 10.12 -25.86 -25.22
N ALA A 153 10.80 -24.72 -25.31
CA ALA A 153 10.80 -23.72 -24.23
C ALA A 153 9.37 -23.24 -23.89
N GLU A 154 8.53 -23.05 -24.90
CA GLU A 154 7.11 -22.69 -24.74
C GLU A 154 6.33 -23.81 -24.05
N GLN A 155 6.47 -25.05 -24.51
CA GLN A 155 5.81 -26.22 -23.89
C GLN A 155 6.28 -26.44 -22.44
N ALA A 156 7.55 -26.17 -22.13
CA ALA A 156 8.07 -26.23 -20.77
C ALA A 156 7.53 -25.10 -19.87
N ASN A 157 7.28 -23.91 -20.44
CA ASN A 157 6.62 -22.81 -19.73
C ASN A 157 5.15 -23.14 -19.46
N ASP A 158 4.44 -23.69 -20.45
CA ASP A 158 3.06 -24.16 -20.31
C ASP A 158 2.93 -25.16 -19.16
N PHE A 159 3.78 -26.19 -19.14
CA PHE A 159 3.73 -27.17 -18.06
C PHE A 159 4.03 -26.56 -16.68
N ARG A 160 4.96 -25.59 -16.59
CA ARG A 160 5.22 -24.85 -15.35
C ARG A 160 4.01 -24.06 -14.87
N ALA A 161 3.32 -23.37 -15.78
CA ALA A 161 2.09 -22.65 -15.47
C ALA A 161 0.97 -23.60 -14.99
N LEU A 162 0.84 -24.78 -15.61
CA LEU A 162 -0.12 -25.80 -15.19
C LEU A 162 0.16 -26.31 -13.77
N ILE A 163 1.43 -26.57 -13.42
CA ILE A 163 1.80 -27.02 -12.07
C ILE A 163 1.65 -25.90 -11.04
N ALA A 164 1.92 -24.65 -11.39
CA ALA A 164 1.67 -23.51 -10.50
C ALA A 164 0.17 -23.37 -10.18
N ALA A 165 -0.70 -23.44 -11.19
CA ALA A 165 -2.15 -23.43 -11.00
C ALA A 165 -2.64 -24.63 -10.17
N LEU A 166 -2.05 -25.81 -10.39
CA LEU A 166 -2.34 -27.00 -9.57
C LEU A 166 -1.93 -26.80 -8.11
N ALA A 167 -0.78 -26.16 -7.85
CA ALA A 167 -0.35 -25.85 -6.49
C ALA A 167 -1.32 -24.87 -5.81
N GLU A 168 -1.75 -23.81 -6.51
CA GLU A 168 -2.73 -22.86 -5.98
C GLU A 168 -4.07 -23.51 -5.69
N ALA A 169 -4.57 -24.36 -6.57
CA ALA A 169 -5.82 -25.10 -6.36
C ALA A 169 -5.73 -26.11 -5.19
N TYR A 170 -4.55 -26.67 -4.97
CA TYR A 170 -4.28 -27.67 -3.93
C TYR A 170 -4.08 -27.05 -2.54
N LYS A 171 -3.58 -25.81 -2.44
CA LYS A 171 -3.30 -25.13 -1.16
C LYS A 171 -4.53 -25.03 -0.23
N PRO A 172 -5.71 -24.54 -0.67
CA PRO A 172 -6.88 -24.43 0.20
C PRO A 172 -7.35 -25.79 0.74
N TYR A 173 -7.17 -26.88 -0.03
CA TYR A 173 -7.53 -28.21 0.44
C TYR A 173 -6.70 -28.66 1.65
N LEU A 174 -5.42 -28.27 1.73
CA LEU A 174 -4.61 -28.52 2.93
C LEU A 174 -5.15 -27.74 4.13
N THR A 175 -5.60 -26.51 3.92
CA THR A 175 -6.20 -25.68 4.98
C THR A 175 -7.57 -26.21 5.44
N ASP A 176 -8.44 -26.62 4.50
CA ASP A 176 -9.76 -27.22 4.78
C ASP A 176 -9.62 -28.55 5.54
N GLN A 177 -8.63 -29.37 5.17
CA GLN A 177 -8.26 -30.60 5.89
C GLN A 177 -7.72 -30.30 7.30
N LEU A 178 -6.98 -29.21 7.51
CA LEU A 178 -6.57 -28.80 8.86
C LEU A 178 -7.77 -28.32 9.70
N ALA A 179 -8.67 -27.54 9.10
CA ALA A 179 -9.85 -27.00 9.79
C ALA A 179 -10.84 -28.10 10.23
N SER A 180 -10.99 -29.18 9.46
CA SER A 180 -11.85 -30.32 9.80
C SER A 180 -11.31 -31.23 10.92
N VAL A 181 -10.06 -31.05 11.35
CA VAL A 181 -9.45 -31.77 12.48
C VAL A 181 -9.67 -31.03 13.80
N GLU A 182 -9.95 -29.73 13.74
CA GLU A 182 -10.25 -28.91 14.92
C GLU A 182 -11.73 -29.03 15.26
N PHE A 183 -12.05 -29.69 16.38
CA PHE A 183 -13.39 -29.73 16.97
C PHE A 183 -13.41 -28.88 18.25
N PRO A 184 -13.66 -27.56 18.18
CA PRO A 184 -13.49 -26.67 19.32
C PRO A 184 -14.49 -26.96 20.47
N THR A 185 -15.61 -27.62 20.18
CA THR A 185 -16.70 -27.89 21.12
C THR A 185 -16.99 -29.39 21.35
N GLY A 186 -16.12 -30.29 20.89
CA GLY A 186 -16.29 -31.75 20.99
C GLY A 186 -16.75 -32.42 19.68
N ILE A 187 -16.80 -33.76 19.67
CA ILE A 187 -17.24 -34.54 18.50
C ILE A 187 -18.74 -34.31 18.27
N PRO A 188 -19.20 -33.90 17.06
CA PRO A 188 -20.61 -33.64 16.77
C PRO A 188 -21.52 -34.83 17.09
N ASP A 189 -22.73 -34.58 17.62
CA ASP A 189 -23.69 -35.64 18.00
C ASP A 189 -24.09 -36.55 16.81
N GLU A 190 -24.03 -36.04 15.58
CA GLU A 190 -24.27 -36.79 14.34
C GLU A 190 -23.21 -37.89 14.11
N VAL A 191 -21.96 -37.64 14.52
CA VAL A 191 -20.85 -38.62 14.49
C VAL A 191 -21.07 -39.71 15.54
N ILE A 192 -21.54 -39.32 16.72
CA ILE A 192 -21.82 -40.23 17.83
C ILE A 192 -23.08 -41.08 17.55
N ALA A 193 -24.09 -40.50 16.90
CA ALA A 193 -25.32 -41.17 16.51
C ALA A 193 -25.18 -42.08 15.28
N GLY A 194 -23.99 -42.12 14.65
CA GLY A 194 -23.74 -42.91 13.44
C GLY A 194 -24.53 -42.43 12.22
N GLN A 195 -24.95 -41.16 12.22
CA GLN A 195 -25.71 -40.52 11.14
C GLN A 195 -24.81 -39.85 10.08
N ILE A 196 -23.50 -40.11 10.14
CA ILE A 196 -22.54 -39.58 9.16
C ILE A 196 -22.86 -40.15 7.78
N ASP A 197 -23.02 -39.26 6.82
CA ASP A 197 -23.00 -39.65 5.43
C ASP A 197 -21.60 -40.17 5.08
N CYS A 198 -21.48 -41.49 4.90
CA CYS A 198 -20.21 -42.12 4.53
C CYS A 198 -19.70 -41.72 3.13
N THR A 199 -20.47 -40.91 2.40
CA THR A 199 -20.08 -40.28 1.13
C THR A 199 -19.58 -38.84 1.27
N GLU A 200 -19.70 -38.23 2.46
CA GLU A 200 -19.14 -36.92 2.80
C GLU A 200 -17.60 -36.92 2.61
N GLY A 201 -17.05 -35.90 1.94
CA GLY A 201 -15.63 -35.83 1.56
C GLY A 201 -15.23 -36.56 0.27
N GLN A 202 -16.16 -37.29 -0.39
CA GLN A 202 -15.89 -37.83 -1.74
C GLN A 202 -15.74 -36.73 -2.81
N GLY A 203 -16.32 -35.55 -2.58
CA GLY A 203 -16.26 -34.38 -3.47
C GLY A 203 -15.02 -33.49 -3.34
N ASP A 204 -14.19 -33.64 -2.31
CA ASP A 204 -13.12 -32.67 -2.03
C ASP A 204 -12.02 -32.66 -3.11
N ALA A 205 -11.74 -33.83 -3.70
CA ALA A 205 -10.82 -33.91 -4.83
C ALA A 205 -11.39 -33.22 -6.08
N CYS A 206 -12.72 -33.29 -6.28
CA CYS A 206 -13.39 -32.58 -7.36
C CYS A 206 -13.33 -31.05 -7.17
N ALA A 207 -13.40 -30.57 -5.93
CA ALA A 207 -13.24 -29.15 -5.62
C ALA A 207 -11.84 -28.62 -5.98
N ILE A 208 -10.78 -29.42 -5.79
CA ILE A 208 -9.43 -29.07 -6.28
C ILE A 208 -9.43 -28.94 -7.80
N PHE A 209 -10.08 -29.88 -8.51
CA PHE A 209 -10.11 -29.84 -9.97
C PHE A 209 -10.97 -28.70 -10.51
N ASP A 210 -12.05 -28.33 -9.84
CA ASP A 210 -12.87 -27.17 -10.22
C ASP A 210 -12.07 -25.86 -10.10
N ARG A 211 -11.32 -25.70 -8.99
CA ARG A 211 -10.38 -24.58 -8.78
C ARG A 211 -9.24 -24.57 -9.81
N LEU A 212 -8.74 -25.74 -10.21
CA LEU A 212 -7.67 -25.89 -11.21
C LEU A 212 -8.11 -25.45 -12.61
N LEU A 213 -9.40 -25.48 -12.93
CA LEU A 213 -9.92 -25.16 -14.26
C LEU A 213 -9.94 -23.64 -14.53
N SER A 214 -8.83 -22.94 -14.28
CA SER A 214 -8.64 -21.57 -14.76
C SER A 214 -8.37 -21.55 -16.26
N THR A 215 -8.62 -20.43 -16.93
CA THR A 215 -8.25 -20.28 -18.35
C THR A 215 -6.75 -20.34 -18.56
N ASN A 216 -5.94 -19.86 -17.61
CA ASN A 216 -4.49 -19.98 -17.71
C ASN A 216 -4.06 -21.44 -17.63
N ALA A 217 -4.65 -22.22 -16.72
CA ALA A 217 -4.40 -23.66 -16.65
C ALA A 217 -4.93 -24.39 -17.89
N ALA A 218 -6.07 -23.98 -18.44
CA ALA A 218 -6.62 -24.54 -19.67
C ALA A 218 -5.75 -24.22 -20.89
N GLN A 219 -5.27 -22.98 -21.03
CA GLN A 219 -4.33 -22.54 -22.05
C GLN A 219 -3.00 -23.27 -21.93
N ALA A 220 -2.45 -23.40 -20.73
CA ALA A 220 -1.26 -24.19 -20.46
C ALA A 220 -1.46 -25.68 -20.81
N LEU A 221 -2.62 -26.23 -20.47
CA LEU A 221 -2.95 -27.62 -20.72
C LEU A 221 -3.00 -27.93 -22.23
N VAL A 222 -3.65 -27.08 -23.03
CA VAL A 222 -3.92 -27.36 -24.47
C VAL A 222 -3.02 -26.60 -25.45
N GLY A 223 -2.39 -25.52 -25.02
CA GLY A 223 -1.56 -24.60 -25.81
C GLY A 223 -2.33 -23.36 -26.23
N GLN A 224 -1.68 -22.19 -26.26
CA GLN A 224 -2.33 -20.91 -26.52
C GLN A 224 -3.08 -20.85 -27.86
N THR A 225 -2.45 -21.31 -28.95
CA THR A 225 -3.07 -21.35 -30.29
C THR A 225 -4.26 -22.31 -30.35
N ALA A 226 -4.12 -23.51 -29.78
CA ALA A 226 -5.18 -24.50 -29.74
C ALA A 226 -6.33 -24.05 -28.84
N TYR A 227 -6.03 -23.38 -27.73
CA TYR A 227 -7.03 -22.79 -26.85
C TYR A 227 -7.85 -21.74 -27.60
N ALA A 228 -7.19 -20.80 -28.29
CA ALA A 228 -7.88 -19.76 -29.04
C ALA A 228 -8.78 -20.31 -30.15
N ALA A 229 -8.35 -21.38 -30.83
CA ALA A 229 -9.15 -22.04 -31.85
C ALA A 229 -10.34 -22.80 -31.24
N HIS A 230 -10.11 -23.61 -30.20
CA HIS A 230 -11.14 -24.44 -29.60
C HIS A 230 -12.11 -23.66 -28.70
N SER A 231 -11.70 -22.57 -28.06
CA SER A 231 -12.60 -21.77 -27.21
C SER A 231 -13.72 -21.07 -27.98
N GLN A 232 -13.58 -20.98 -29.31
CA GLN A 232 -14.62 -20.46 -30.21
C GLN A 232 -15.61 -21.55 -30.65
N ASP A 233 -15.34 -22.82 -30.37
CA ASP A 233 -16.25 -23.93 -30.66
C ASP A 233 -17.41 -23.95 -29.65
N ALA A 234 -18.64 -24.02 -30.14
CA ALA A 234 -19.85 -24.06 -29.31
C ALA A 234 -19.87 -25.23 -28.30
N ASN A 235 -19.16 -26.33 -28.61
CA ASN A 235 -19.07 -27.52 -27.76
C ASN A 235 -17.91 -27.47 -26.76
N PHE A 236 -17.08 -26.43 -26.77
CA PHE A 236 -15.90 -26.34 -25.90
C PHE A 236 -16.24 -26.40 -24.42
N TRP A 237 -17.27 -25.65 -24.01
CA TRP A 237 -17.72 -25.59 -22.62
C TRP A 237 -18.36 -26.88 -22.14
N PHE A 238 -19.16 -27.52 -23.00
CA PHE A 238 -19.65 -28.86 -22.74
C PHE A 238 -18.49 -29.83 -22.53
N CYS A 239 -17.49 -29.79 -23.42
CA CYS A 239 -16.34 -30.67 -23.31
C CYS A 239 -15.55 -30.45 -22.02
N ARG A 240 -15.40 -29.19 -21.59
CA ARG A 240 -14.76 -28.84 -20.32
C ARG A 240 -15.53 -29.40 -19.13
N CYS A 241 -16.86 -29.24 -19.09
CA CYS A 241 -17.71 -29.81 -18.05
C CYS A 241 -17.61 -31.34 -18.02
N TRP A 242 -17.67 -31.98 -19.19
CA TRP A 242 -17.52 -33.43 -19.31
C TRP A 242 -16.15 -33.90 -18.77
N CYS A 243 -15.06 -33.21 -19.10
CA CYS A 243 -13.74 -33.53 -18.55
C CYS A 243 -13.73 -33.48 -17.02
N LEU A 244 -14.34 -32.46 -16.40
CA LEU A 244 -14.44 -32.35 -14.93
C LEU A 244 -15.24 -33.53 -14.33
N CYS A 245 -16.43 -33.80 -14.87
CA CYS A 245 -17.25 -34.95 -14.46
C CYS A 245 -16.48 -36.27 -14.60
N SER A 246 -15.61 -36.37 -15.61
CA SER A 246 -14.83 -37.57 -15.91
C SER A 246 -13.65 -37.74 -14.97
N ILE A 247 -12.97 -36.65 -14.58
CA ILE A 247 -11.95 -36.68 -13.52
C ILE A 247 -12.60 -37.13 -12.21
N CYS A 248 -13.76 -36.57 -11.87
CA CYS A 248 -14.53 -36.96 -10.69
C CYS A 248 -14.95 -38.43 -10.72
N PHE A 249 -15.43 -38.91 -11.87
CA PHE A 249 -15.78 -40.31 -12.06
C PHE A 249 -14.57 -41.24 -11.88
N GLY A 250 -13.43 -40.92 -12.50
CA GLY A 250 -12.19 -41.66 -12.31
C GLY A 250 -11.76 -41.69 -10.84
N CYS A 251 -11.86 -40.55 -10.15
CA CYS A 251 -11.55 -40.43 -8.73
C CYS A 251 -12.47 -41.29 -7.86
N CYS A 252 -13.78 -41.29 -8.14
CA CYS A 252 -14.76 -42.14 -7.47
C CYS A 252 -14.42 -43.63 -7.67
N LEU A 253 -14.14 -44.04 -8.90
CA LEU A 253 -13.75 -45.42 -9.22
C LEU A 253 -12.45 -45.85 -8.52
N ALA A 254 -11.50 -44.94 -8.32
CA ALA A 254 -10.27 -45.25 -7.59
C ALA A 254 -10.50 -45.51 -6.10
N ARG A 255 -11.58 -44.96 -5.54
CA ARG A 255 -11.97 -45.09 -4.12
C ARG A 255 -13.03 -46.17 -3.89
N ALA A 256 -13.67 -46.66 -4.95
CA ALA A 256 -14.66 -47.74 -4.89
C ALA A 256 -14.06 -49.00 -4.25
N ARG A 257 -14.74 -49.54 -3.24
CA ARG A 257 -14.32 -50.72 -2.48
C ARG A 257 -14.99 -51.99 -2.99
N ASN A 258 -16.14 -51.85 -3.64
CA ASN A 258 -16.93 -52.94 -4.18
C ASN A 258 -17.72 -52.50 -5.43
N PHE A 259 -18.42 -53.42 -6.08
CA PHE A 259 -19.17 -53.12 -7.31
C PHE A 259 -20.44 -52.28 -7.12
N ILE A 260 -21.02 -52.26 -5.91
CA ILE A 260 -22.13 -51.34 -5.60
C ILE A 260 -21.60 -49.90 -5.64
N ASP A 261 -20.41 -49.65 -5.10
CA ASP A 261 -19.76 -48.33 -5.19
C ASP A 261 -19.49 -47.96 -6.66
N VAL A 262 -19.07 -48.92 -7.50
CA VAL A 262 -18.87 -48.70 -8.95
C VAL A 262 -20.17 -48.30 -9.65
N VAL A 263 -21.30 -48.94 -9.31
CA VAL A 263 -22.63 -48.57 -9.82
C VAL A 263 -22.98 -47.14 -9.39
N TRP A 264 -22.77 -46.78 -8.12
CA TRP A 264 -23.04 -45.42 -7.64
C TRP A 264 -22.13 -44.38 -8.29
N CYS A 265 -20.84 -44.67 -8.47
CA CYS A 265 -19.94 -43.80 -9.24
C CYS A 265 -20.48 -43.55 -10.65
N LEU A 266 -21.03 -44.58 -11.31
CA LEU A 266 -21.64 -44.44 -12.63
C LEU A 266 -22.93 -43.61 -12.57
N VAL A 267 -23.79 -43.81 -11.57
CA VAL A 267 -24.99 -42.97 -11.34
C VAL A 267 -24.60 -41.50 -11.18
N TYR A 268 -23.61 -41.20 -10.34
CA TYR A 268 -23.11 -39.83 -10.15
C TYR A 268 -22.52 -39.25 -11.44
N TYR A 269 -21.86 -40.07 -12.26
CA TYR A 269 -21.33 -39.62 -13.54
C TYR A 269 -22.44 -39.23 -14.52
N PHE A 270 -23.51 -40.04 -14.62
CA PHE A 270 -24.69 -39.70 -15.42
C PHE A 270 -25.35 -38.40 -14.94
N ARG A 271 -25.46 -38.21 -13.62
CA ARG A 271 -25.99 -36.97 -13.02
C ARG A 271 -25.13 -35.76 -13.35
N CYS A 272 -23.82 -35.87 -13.16
CA CYS A 272 -22.89 -34.80 -13.48
C CYS A 272 -22.95 -34.43 -14.97
N LEU A 273 -23.07 -35.42 -15.85
CA LEU A 273 -23.23 -35.17 -17.28
C LEU A 273 -24.56 -34.51 -17.63
N ALA A 274 -25.66 -34.91 -16.99
CA ALA A 274 -26.94 -34.22 -17.14
C ALA A 274 -26.82 -32.75 -16.67
N ASP A 275 -26.03 -32.49 -15.63
CA ASP A 275 -25.79 -31.15 -15.10
C ASP A 275 -25.03 -30.24 -16.08
N CYS A 276 -24.16 -30.82 -16.91
CA CYS A 276 -23.50 -30.09 -18.01
C CYS A 276 -24.49 -29.54 -19.07
N PHE A 277 -25.72 -30.06 -19.11
CA PHE A 277 -26.77 -29.61 -20.02
C PHE A 277 -27.86 -28.77 -19.34
N ARG A 278 -27.67 -28.39 -18.06
CA ARG A 278 -28.62 -27.52 -17.35
C ARG A 278 -28.73 -26.14 -18.01
N PRO A 279 -29.89 -25.46 -17.88
CA PRO A 279 -30.07 -24.08 -18.32
C PRO A 279 -28.97 -23.15 -17.78
N LEU A 280 -28.83 -21.98 -18.43
CA LEU A 280 -27.96 -20.92 -17.90
C LEU A 280 -28.27 -20.67 -16.42
N THR A 281 -27.22 -20.60 -15.62
CA THR A 281 -27.26 -20.32 -14.20
C THR A 281 -26.51 -19.02 -13.95
N CYS A 282 -27.20 -18.08 -13.33
CA CYS A 282 -26.71 -16.79 -12.90
C CYS A 282 -27.06 -16.64 -11.42
N ALA A 283 -26.08 -16.33 -10.58
CA ALA A 283 -26.29 -16.04 -9.18
C ALA A 283 -25.21 -15.08 -8.71
N ILE A 284 -25.54 -14.09 -7.89
CA ILE A 284 -24.57 -13.28 -7.16
C ILE A 284 -24.61 -13.75 -5.71
N THR A 285 -23.47 -14.25 -5.21
CA THR A 285 -23.35 -14.79 -3.84
C THR A 285 -22.69 -13.80 -2.89
N SER A 286 -21.94 -12.83 -3.43
CA SER A 286 -21.37 -11.71 -2.67
C SER A 286 -21.23 -10.48 -3.59
N PRO A 287 -21.58 -9.27 -3.13
CA PRO A 287 -22.27 -8.99 -1.87
C PRO A 287 -23.67 -9.60 -1.82
N ALA A 288 -24.18 -9.90 -0.62
CA ALA A 288 -25.54 -10.39 -0.46
C ALA A 288 -26.56 -9.25 -0.61
N SER A 289 -27.83 -9.58 -0.90
CA SER A 289 -28.89 -8.57 -0.97
C SER A 289 -29.04 -7.85 0.36
N ASP A 290 -29.20 -6.53 0.29
CA ASP A 290 -29.38 -5.61 1.42
C ASP A 290 -28.23 -5.67 2.44
N SER A 291 -27.06 -6.14 2.00
CA SER A 291 -25.87 -6.22 2.83
C SER A 291 -25.05 -4.93 2.77
N CYS A 292 -24.07 -4.86 3.67
CA CYS A 292 -23.06 -3.82 3.71
C CYS A 292 -21.74 -4.42 3.18
N ALA A 293 -21.36 -4.03 1.97
CA ALA A 293 -20.15 -4.49 1.30
C ALA A 293 -18.98 -3.56 1.63
N VAL A 294 -17.90 -4.11 2.18
CA VAL A 294 -16.71 -3.33 2.54
C VAL A 294 -15.91 -3.01 1.29
N GLU A 295 -15.64 -1.73 1.07
CA GLU A 295 -14.65 -1.29 0.09
C GLU A 295 -13.24 -1.64 0.57
N GLN A 296 -12.44 -2.27 -0.29
CA GLN A 296 -11.08 -2.69 0.05
C GLN A 296 -10.15 -2.68 -1.17
N PRO A 297 -8.82 -2.62 -0.97
CA PRO A 297 -7.85 -2.71 -2.05
C PRO A 297 -7.74 -4.14 -2.63
N TYR A 298 -7.63 -4.26 -3.95
CA TYR A 298 -7.39 -5.51 -4.69
C TYR A 298 -6.13 -5.40 -5.56
N PRO A 299 -4.94 -5.74 -5.02
CA PRO A 299 -3.66 -5.59 -5.72
C PRO A 299 -3.56 -6.40 -7.03
N SER A 300 -4.31 -7.51 -7.16
CA SER A 300 -4.30 -8.35 -8.38
C SER A 300 -4.86 -7.65 -9.62
N VAL A 301 -5.63 -6.59 -9.42
CA VAL A 301 -6.30 -5.81 -10.47
C VAL A 301 -6.09 -4.30 -10.31
N ASP A 302 -5.20 -3.90 -9.38
CA ASP A 302 -4.77 -2.52 -9.13
C ASP A 302 -5.95 -1.53 -8.96
N LEU A 303 -6.88 -1.84 -8.04
CA LEU A 303 -8.04 -0.99 -7.75
C LEU A 303 -8.47 -1.08 -6.28
N VAL A 304 -9.26 -0.09 -5.86
CA VAL A 304 -10.02 -0.09 -4.59
C VAL A 304 -11.50 -0.14 -4.93
N GLY A 305 -12.23 -1.09 -4.35
CA GLY A 305 -13.57 -1.43 -4.81
C GLY A 305 -14.31 -2.46 -3.97
N VAL A 306 -15.37 -3.01 -4.57
CA VAL A 306 -16.16 -4.14 -4.04
C VAL A 306 -16.04 -5.34 -4.99
N GLU A 307 -15.68 -6.51 -4.46
CA GLU A 307 -15.62 -7.77 -5.24
C GLU A 307 -17.01 -8.40 -5.37
N ILE A 308 -17.37 -8.73 -6.62
CA ILE A 308 -18.61 -9.40 -6.98
C ILE A 308 -18.30 -10.88 -7.22
N LYS A 309 -18.82 -11.76 -6.36
CA LYS A 309 -18.73 -13.22 -6.48
C LYS A 309 -20.06 -13.81 -6.87
N GLY A 310 -20.00 -14.90 -7.60
CA GLY A 310 -21.20 -15.61 -8.00
C GLY A 310 -20.95 -16.74 -8.97
N THR A 311 -22.03 -17.13 -9.64
CA THR A 311 -22.06 -18.20 -10.62
C THR A 311 -22.52 -17.64 -11.96
N ALA A 312 -21.74 -17.88 -13.01
CA ALA A 312 -22.05 -17.59 -14.40
C ALA A 312 -21.65 -18.81 -15.24
N ALA A 313 -22.60 -19.72 -15.43
CA ALA A 313 -22.37 -21.03 -16.04
C ALA A 313 -23.64 -21.57 -16.72
N GLY A 314 -23.56 -22.77 -17.29
CA GLY A 314 -24.68 -23.48 -17.92
C GLY A 314 -24.37 -23.92 -19.34
N ALA A 315 -25.27 -24.73 -19.91
CA ALA A 315 -25.11 -25.24 -21.26
C ALA A 315 -25.05 -24.09 -22.27
N PHE A 316 -24.08 -24.15 -23.19
CA PHE A 316 -23.88 -23.16 -24.26
C PHE A 316 -23.69 -21.73 -23.76
N CYS A 317 -23.26 -21.54 -22.50
CA CYS A 317 -22.89 -20.23 -21.98
C CYS A 317 -21.79 -19.61 -22.85
N ASN A 318 -22.04 -18.41 -23.36
CA ASN A 318 -21.14 -17.68 -24.24
C ASN A 318 -20.27 -16.70 -23.43
N HIS A 319 -20.92 -15.76 -22.73
CA HIS A 319 -20.28 -14.76 -21.86
C HIS A 319 -21.25 -14.28 -20.79
N TYR A 320 -20.76 -13.51 -19.82
CA TYR A 320 -21.61 -12.75 -18.91
C TYR A 320 -21.23 -11.26 -18.88
N ILE A 321 -22.18 -10.44 -18.47
CA ILE A 321 -22.04 -9.01 -18.29
C ILE A 321 -22.38 -8.67 -16.84
N LEU A 322 -21.57 -7.80 -16.24
CA LEU A 322 -21.87 -7.10 -15.00
C LEU A 322 -22.17 -5.64 -15.31
N GLU A 323 -23.27 -5.14 -14.78
CA GLU A 323 -23.68 -3.74 -14.86
C GLU A 323 -24.11 -3.27 -13.49
N TRP A 324 -24.08 -1.96 -13.25
CA TRP A 324 -24.63 -1.36 -12.05
C TRP A 324 -25.51 -0.16 -12.39
N ARG A 325 -26.35 0.24 -11.44
CA ARG A 325 -27.08 1.51 -11.47
C ARG A 325 -27.27 2.06 -10.06
N ASP A 326 -27.69 3.32 -10.00
CA ASP A 326 -28.24 3.93 -8.79
C ASP A 326 -29.72 3.50 -8.69
N PRO A 327 -30.10 2.67 -7.70
CA PRO A 327 -31.47 2.20 -7.54
C PRO A 327 -32.41 3.28 -6.97
N VAL A 328 -31.87 4.37 -6.39
CA VAL A 328 -32.65 5.50 -5.88
C VAL A 328 -33.02 6.45 -7.02
N LEU A 329 -32.04 6.79 -7.86
CA LEU A 329 -32.25 7.66 -9.03
C LEU A 329 -32.77 6.90 -10.26
N LEU A 330 -32.81 5.57 -10.21
CA LEU A 330 -33.22 4.67 -11.29
C LEU A 330 -32.49 4.96 -12.60
N THR A 331 -31.18 5.17 -12.51
CA THR A 331 -30.36 5.41 -13.70
C THR A 331 -30.31 4.18 -14.61
N PRO A 332 -30.06 4.35 -15.93
CA PRO A 332 -29.82 3.21 -16.80
C PRO A 332 -28.62 2.40 -16.32
N TYR A 333 -28.72 1.08 -16.41
CA TYR A 333 -27.59 0.19 -16.15
C TYR A 333 -26.38 0.55 -17.02
N THR A 334 -25.20 0.54 -16.40
CA THR A 334 -23.93 0.85 -17.04
C THR A 334 -22.84 -0.12 -16.61
N GLN A 335 -21.84 -0.32 -17.48
CA GLN A 335 -20.63 -1.10 -17.20
C GLN A 335 -19.46 -0.23 -16.74
N ASN A 336 -19.65 1.10 -16.64
CA ASN A 336 -18.60 2.00 -16.21
C ASN A 336 -18.04 1.55 -14.84
N PHE A 337 -16.72 1.59 -14.66
CA PHE A 337 -16.05 1.20 -13.41
C PHE A 337 -16.18 -0.29 -13.01
N ILE A 338 -16.74 -1.14 -13.89
CA ILE A 338 -16.65 -2.59 -13.74
C ILE A 338 -15.31 -3.06 -14.28
N VAL A 339 -14.58 -3.82 -13.46
CA VAL A 339 -13.34 -4.51 -13.84
C VAL A 339 -13.59 -6.01 -13.76
N TYR A 340 -13.52 -6.72 -14.88
CA TYR A 340 -13.82 -8.15 -14.88
C TYR A 340 -12.69 -8.97 -14.26
N ALA A 341 -13.07 -10.02 -13.52
CA ALA A 341 -12.10 -10.90 -12.90
C ALA A 341 -11.33 -11.70 -13.96
N PRO A 342 -10.01 -11.92 -13.79
CA PRO A 342 -9.23 -12.78 -14.68
C PRO A 342 -9.94 -14.12 -14.91
N PRO A 343 -9.89 -14.65 -16.14
CA PRO A 343 -8.99 -14.34 -17.26
C PRO A 343 -9.53 -13.30 -18.26
N ALA A 344 -10.72 -12.74 -18.02
CA ALA A 344 -11.28 -11.77 -18.96
C ALA A 344 -10.39 -10.51 -19.02
N PRO A 345 -10.30 -9.83 -20.19
CA PRO A 345 -9.72 -8.49 -20.22
C PRO A 345 -10.48 -7.61 -19.22
N PRO A 346 -9.80 -6.72 -18.48
CA PRO A 346 -10.45 -5.82 -17.51
C PRO A 346 -11.69 -5.10 -18.05
N ALA A 347 -11.67 -4.76 -19.35
CA ALA A 347 -12.72 -4.03 -20.06
C ALA A 347 -13.70 -4.90 -20.88
N GLY A 348 -13.53 -6.23 -20.92
CA GLY A 348 -14.31 -7.13 -21.78
C GLY A 348 -15.37 -7.91 -21.01
N PRO A 349 -16.42 -8.46 -21.66
CA PRO A 349 -17.39 -9.28 -20.96
C PRO A 349 -16.71 -10.50 -20.31
N GLY A 350 -17.29 -10.94 -19.20
CA GLY A 350 -16.74 -12.02 -18.39
C GLY A 350 -16.87 -13.40 -19.04
N ALA A 351 -15.91 -14.28 -18.72
CA ALA A 351 -15.85 -15.63 -19.27
C ALA A 351 -16.70 -16.63 -18.46
N CYS A 352 -17.54 -17.41 -19.14
CA CYS A 352 -18.37 -18.44 -18.53
C CYS A 352 -17.59 -19.52 -17.75
N GLY A 353 -18.30 -20.31 -16.94
CA GLY A 353 -17.74 -21.40 -16.14
C GLY A 353 -17.23 -20.94 -14.77
N LYS A 354 -17.75 -19.82 -14.25
CA LYS A 354 -17.54 -19.36 -12.87
C LYS A 354 -18.62 -19.97 -11.99
N VAL A 355 -18.24 -20.68 -10.93
CA VAL A 355 -19.17 -21.23 -9.93
C VAL A 355 -18.69 -20.79 -8.56
N ASN A 356 -19.51 -20.00 -7.87
CA ASN A 356 -19.17 -19.38 -6.58
C ASN A 356 -17.76 -18.75 -6.56
N ALA A 357 -17.41 -18.03 -7.62
CA ALA A 357 -16.07 -17.49 -7.86
C ALA A 357 -16.13 -15.98 -8.19
N PRO A 358 -15.00 -15.24 -8.15
CA PRO A 358 -14.97 -13.84 -8.56
C PRO A 358 -15.44 -13.68 -10.02
N LEU A 359 -16.48 -12.87 -10.18
CA LEU A 359 -17.05 -12.47 -11.47
C LEU A 359 -16.43 -11.14 -11.94
N GLY A 360 -16.18 -10.22 -11.02
CA GLY A 360 -15.58 -8.92 -11.30
C GLY A 360 -15.53 -8.04 -10.06
N TYR A 361 -15.16 -6.78 -10.26
CA TYR A 361 -15.01 -5.77 -9.23
C TYR A 361 -15.75 -4.51 -9.66
N LEU A 362 -16.40 -3.84 -8.70
CA LEU A 362 -16.91 -2.49 -8.86
C LEU A 362 -15.88 -1.53 -8.28
N GLN A 363 -15.18 -0.76 -9.12
CA GLN A 363 -14.20 0.23 -8.70
C GLN A 363 -14.91 1.45 -8.14
N THR A 364 -14.72 1.75 -6.87
CA THR A 364 -15.43 2.83 -6.16
C THR A 364 -14.54 4.03 -5.88
N TYR A 365 -13.23 3.86 -5.73
CA TYR A 365 -12.30 4.95 -5.44
C TYR A 365 -12.14 5.96 -6.59
N GLY A 366 -12.35 7.24 -6.29
CA GLY A 366 -12.25 8.34 -7.26
C GLY A 366 -13.36 8.34 -8.33
N THR A 367 -14.44 7.58 -8.10
CA THR A 367 -15.54 7.42 -9.06
C THR A 367 -16.84 8.04 -8.54
N PRO A 368 -17.79 8.42 -9.42
CA PRO A 368 -19.09 8.98 -9.03
C PRO A 368 -20.12 7.90 -8.64
N ILE A 369 -19.69 6.75 -8.10
CA ILE A 369 -20.58 5.65 -7.72
C ILE A 369 -21.30 6.02 -6.41
N PRO A 370 -22.63 5.85 -6.31
CA PRO A 370 -23.36 6.06 -5.06
C PRO A 370 -23.07 4.96 -4.03
N THR A 371 -23.24 5.27 -2.75
CA THR A 371 -23.09 4.28 -1.67
C THR A 371 -24.16 3.20 -1.70
N HIS A 372 -25.36 3.47 -2.24
CA HIS A 372 -26.40 2.47 -2.46
C HIS A 372 -26.42 2.07 -3.93
N VAL A 373 -26.12 0.80 -4.23
CA VAL A 373 -25.92 0.32 -5.60
C VAL A 373 -26.69 -0.95 -5.87
N GLU A 374 -27.22 -1.07 -7.08
CA GLU A 374 -27.77 -2.32 -7.60
C GLU A 374 -26.89 -2.84 -8.73
N VAL A 375 -26.47 -4.09 -8.62
CA VAL A 375 -25.63 -4.79 -9.59
C VAL A 375 -26.45 -5.86 -10.29
N ARG A 376 -26.35 -5.90 -11.62
CA ARG A 376 -26.98 -6.90 -12.48
C ARG A 376 -25.94 -7.79 -13.13
N LEU A 377 -26.11 -9.10 -12.95
CA LEU A 377 -25.43 -10.14 -13.70
C LEU A 377 -26.36 -10.64 -14.81
N THR A 378 -25.91 -10.53 -16.06
CA THR A 378 -26.59 -11.13 -17.22
C THR A 378 -25.69 -12.18 -17.86
N VAL A 379 -26.14 -13.42 -17.94
CA VAL A 379 -25.42 -14.53 -18.57
C VAL A 379 -26.09 -14.86 -19.91
N PHE A 380 -25.30 -14.89 -20.98
CA PHE A 380 -25.77 -15.10 -22.34
C PHE A 380 -25.42 -16.51 -22.85
N SER A 381 -26.31 -17.07 -23.67
CA SER A 381 -26.08 -18.33 -24.38
C SER A 381 -25.65 -18.06 -25.83
N SER A 382 -24.91 -18.99 -26.42
CA SER A 382 -24.66 -19.04 -27.87
C SER A 382 -25.82 -19.66 -28.66
N GLU A 383 -26.81 -20.27 -28.00
CA GLU A 383 -28.00 -20.81 -28.66
C GLU A 383 -28.98 -19.70 -29.05
N SER A 384 -29.36 -19.68 -30.34
CA SER A 384 -30.35 -18.74 -30.87
C SER A 384 -31.72 -18.94 -30.21
N GLY A 385 -32.23 -17.90 -29.55
CA GLY A 385 -33.57 -17.90 -28.93
C GLY A 385 -33.61 -18.32 -27.46
N GLN A 386 -32.49 -18.72 -26.86
CA GLN A 386 -32.41 -18.93 -25.41
C GLN A 386 -32.36 -17.58 -24.69
N ALA A 387 -33.30 -17.33 -23.77
CA ALA A 387 -33.30 -16.11 -22.96
C ALA A 387 -32.05 -16.06 -22.06
N PRO A 388 -31.42 -14.88 -21.89
CA PRO A 388 -30.33 -14.72 -20.94
C PRO A 388 -30.83 -14.98 -19.51
N CYS A 389 -29.94 -15.50 -18.67
CA CYS A 389 -30.18 -15.57 -17.23
C CYS A 389 -29.81 -14.22 -16.61
N VAL A 390 -30.72 -13.62 -15.86
CA VAL A 390 -30.50 -12.32 -15.19
C VAL A 390 -30.65 -12.49 -13.68
N GLN A 391 -29.69 -11.98 -12.92
CA GLN A 391 -29.75 -11.86 -11.47
C GLN A 391 -29.40 -10.43 -11.08
N GLU A 392 -30.17 -9.86 -10.17
CA GLU A 392 -29.93 -8.52 -9.62
C GLU A 392 -29.69 -8.65 -8.11
N VAL A 393 -28.84 -7.78 -7.58
CA VAL A 393 -28.62 -7.66 -6.13
C VAL A 393 -28.39 -6.19 -5.78
N THR A 394 -28.98 -5.77 -4.67
CA THR A 394 -28.80 -4.42 -4.14
C THR A 394 -28.02 -4.49 -2.84
N PHE A 395 -27.07 -3.60 -2.63
CA PHE A 395 -26.30 -3.52 -1.40
C PHE A 395 -25.82 -2.09 -1.14
N ASN A 396 -25.36 -1.85 0.08
CA ASN A 396 -24.69 -0.61 0.45
C ASN A 396 -23.18 -0.82 0.45
N ILE A 397 -22.43 0.17 0.03
CA ILE A 397 -20.97 0.22 0.06
C ILE A 397 -20.57 0.93 1.36
N LEU A 398 -19.77 0.25 2.17
CA LEU A 398 -19.07 0.86 3.28
C LEU A 398 -17.79 1.48 2.73
N GLU A 399 -17.81 2.79 2.57
CA GLU A 399 -16.63 3.57 2.23
C GLU A 399 -15.73 3.63 3.45
N THR A 400 -14.47 3.26 3.26
CA THR A 400 -13.43 3.36 4.29
C THR A 400 -12.29 4.20 3.72
N ARG A 401 -12.23 5.45 4.15
CA ARG A 401 -11.31 6.47 3.66
C ARG A 401 -10.53 6.95 4.87
N VAL A 402 -9.52 6.16 5.22
CA VAL A 402 -8.69 6.36 6.40
C VAL A 402 -7.25 6.37 5.92
N SER A 403 -6.65 7.55 5.90
CA SER A 403 -5.28 7.77 5.42
C SER A 403 -4.68 9.02 6.04
N ILE A 404 -3.38 8.97 6.33
CA ILE A 404 -2.50 10.10 6.57
C ILE A 404 -1.69 10.28 5.28
N GLU A 405 -1.92 11.37 4.57
CA GLU A 405 -1.32 11.56 3.25
C GLU A 405 -0.30 12.70 3.23
N ASN A 406 -0.31 13.56 4.26
CA ASN A 406 0.62 14.66 4.36
C ASN A 406 0.89 15.04 5.82
N VAL A 407 2.15 15.39 6.10
CA VAL A 407 2.60 15.87 7.41
C VAL A 407 3.43 17.12 7.19
N ALA A 408 3.04 18.23 7.81
CA ALA A 408 3.71 19.54 7.72
C ALA A 408 3.95 20.02 6.28
N GLY A 409 2.94 19.88 5.43
CA GLY A 409 3.00 20.25 4.01
C GLY A 409 3.76 19.27 3.12
N ILE A 410 4.27 18.13 3.64
CA ILE A 410 4.99 17.10 2.87
C ILE A 410 4.07 15.93 2.55
N THR A 411 3.86 15.63 1.28
CA THR A 411 3.06 14.47 0.84
C THR A 411 3.81 13.14 1.00
N VAL A 412 3.10 12.12 1.49
CA VAL A 412 3.57 10.73 1.53
C VAL A 412 3.54 10.15 0.11
N PRO A 413 4.66 9.63 -0.44
CA PRO A 413 4.70 9.14 -1.81
C PRO A 413 3.72 8.01 -2.14
N ASP A 414 3.60 7.05 -1.22
CA ASP A 414 2.62 5.96 -1.26
C ASP A 414 1.98 5.83 0.13
N TRP A 415 0.87 6.53 0.35
CA TRP A 415 0.18 6.52 1.64
C TRP A 415 -0.44 5.16 1.98
N ALA A 416 -0.61 4.27 0.99
CA ALA A 416 -1.15 2.93 1.23
C ALA A 416 -0.07 1.94 1.69
N ASP A 417 1.22 2.28 1.54
CA ASP A 417 2.34 1.52 2.08
C ASP A 417 2.70 2.05 3.49
N PRO A 418 2.49 1.27 4.57
CA PRO A 418 2.80 1.70 5.93
C PRO A 418 4.29 1.90 6.20
N SER A 419 5.16 1.45 5.29
CA SER A 419 6.62 1.69 5.34
C SER A 419 7.08 2.89 4.50
N SER A 420 6.13 3.57 3.84
CA SER A 420 6.40 4.79 3.11
C SER A 420 6.81 5.90 4.08
N GLN A 421 7.88 6.61 3.71
CA GLN A 421 8.41 7.73 4.48
C GLN A 421 8.14 9.04 3.75
N LEU A 422 8.05 10.12 4.51
CA LEU A 422 7.98 11.47 3.97
C LEU A 422 9.23 11.76 3.14
N THR A 423 9.07 12.00 1.84
CA THR A 423 10.18 12.39 0.96
C THR A 423 9.92 13.71 0.29
N GLY A 424 10.99 14.46 0.04
CA GLY A 424 10.90 15.71 -0.70
C GLY A 424 12.27 16.21 -1.13
N VAL A 425 12.28 17.44 -1.64
CA VAL A 425 13.52 18.11 -2.08
C VAL A 425 13.95 19.06 -0.95
N PRO A 426 15.12 18.87 -0.32
CA PRO A 426 15.63 19.78 0.69
C PRO A 426 15.77 21.21 0.15
N ALA A 427 15.54 22.22 0.99
CA ALA A 427 15.74 23.62 0.61
C ALA A 427 17.21 23.89 0.19
N ALA A 428 17.39 24.69 -0.86
CA ALA A 428 18.68 25.03 -1.49
C ALA A 428 19.74 25.56 -0.47
N PRO A 429 21.07 25.39 -0.70
CA PRO A 429 21.75 25.71 -1.97
C PRO A 429 22.47 24.52 -2.67
N SER A 430 21.90 23.32 -2.60
CA SER A 430 22.44 22.16 -3.36
C SER A 430 21.80 22.07 -4.78
N PRO A 431 22.54 21.63 -5.83
CA PRO A 431 21.98 21.36 -7.17
C PRO A 431 20.83 20.32 -7.08
N PRO A 432 19.94 20.19 -8.10
CA PRO A 432 18.63 19.56 -7.93
C PRO A 432 18.77 18.19 -7.28
N ALA A 433 18.41 18.12 -6.00
CA ALA A 433 18.55 16.93 -5.21
C ALA A 433 17.43 15.96 -5.62
N SER A 434 17.78 14.69 -5.83
CA SER A 434 16.79 13.62 -5.86
C SER A 434 15.95 13.66 -4.58
N PRO A 435 14.67 13.26 -4.60
CA PRO A 435 13.86 13.13 -3.40
C PRO A 435 14.60 12.32 -2.33
N ARG A 436 14.58 12.80 -1.09
CA ARG A 436 15.17 12.13 0.09
C ARG A 436 14.17 12.14 1.23
N THR A 437 14.29 11.20 2.15
CA THR A 437 13.53 11.17 3.41
C THR A 437 13.77 12.44 4.20
N LEU A 438 12.72 13.20 4.57
CA LEU A 438 12.82 14.45 5.31
C LEU A 438 12.55 14.25 6.81
N SER A 439 12.91 15.23 7.63
CA SER A 439 12.50 15.36 9.04
C SER A 439 11.51 16.52 9.23
N VAL A 440 10.65 16.42 10.23
CA VAL A 440 9.67 17.45 10.62
C VAL A 440 9.81 17.77 12.12
N GLY A 441 9.35 18.95 12.54
CA GLY A 441 9.50 19.39 13.94
C GLY A 441 8.64 20.59 14.31
N ASP A 442 8.57 20.87 15.61
CA ASP A 442 7.82 21.97 16.21
C ASP A 442 6.29 21.81 16.03
N ALA A 443 5.60 22.82 15.50
CA ALA A 443 4.17 22.81 15.19
C ALA A 443 3.89 22.22 13.80
N LEU A 444 2.97 21.26 13.73
CA LEU A 444 2.69 20.46 12.54
C LEU A 444 1.19 20.35 12.29
N GLU A 445 0.77 20.50 11.04
CA GLU A 445 -0.53 20.01 10.57
C GLU A 445 -0.38 18.62 9.98
N ILE A 446 -1.36 17.75 10.21
CA ILE A 446 -1.40 16.39 9.65
C ILE A 446 -2.65 16.29 8.79
N TRP A 447 -2.50 15.99 7.52
CA TRP A 447 -3.61 15.97 6.57
C TRP A 447 -3.87 14.58 6.00
N GLY A 448 -5.13 14.31 5.67
CA GLY A 448 -5.55 13.07 5.03
C GLY A 448 -7.07 12.89 5.04
N HIS A 449 -7.50 11.64 5.20
CA HIS A 449 -8.92 11.28 5.28
C HIS A 449 -9.22 10.54 6.58
N ALA A 450 -10.26 10.97 7.29
CA ALA A 450 -10.83 10.25 8.43
C ALA A 450 -12.33 10.06 8.21
N TRP A 451 -12.69 9.10 7.35
CA TRP A 451 -14.07 8.87 6.97
C TRP A 451 -14.44 7.38 6.89
N VAL A 452 -15.55 7.04 7.54
CA VAL A 452 -16.21 5.74 7.45
C VAL A 452 -17.71 5.98 7.34
N GLY A 453 -18.33 5.46 6.28
CA GLY A 453 -19.72 5.78 5.98
C GLY A 453 -20.34 4.92 4.89
N GLY A 454 -21.63 5.17 4.61
CA GLY A 454 -22.36 4.54 3.50
C GLY A 454 -23.27 3.38 3.89
N CYS A 455 -23.10 2.80 5.08
CA CYS A 455 -24.00 1.77 5.61
C CYS A 455 -24.77 2.23 6.86
N ALA A 456 -25.95 1.64 7.08
CA ALA A 456 -26.74 1.88 8.28
C ALA A 456 -25.96 1.50 9.55
N ASN A 457 -25.99 2.36 10.57
CA ASN A 457 -25.26 2.21 11.84
C ASN A 457 -23.73 2.08 11.70
N LYS A 458 -23.18 2.57 10.58
CA LYS A 458 -21.75 2.56 10.25
C LYS A 458 -21.33 3.95 9.79
N GLN A 459 -21.46 4.90 10.70
CA GLN A 459 -21.01 6.28 10.52
C GLN A 459 -19.79 6.51 11.39
N ILE A 460 -18.95 7.48 11.02
CA ILE A 460 -17.86 7.92 11.88
C ILE A 460 -18.40 8.34 13.26
N LYS A 461 -17.75 7.82 14.30
CA LYS A 461 -18.01 8.18 15.70
C LYS A 461 -16.89 9.05 16.24
N ARG A 462 -15.64 8.71 15.92
CA ARG A 462 -14.45 9.46 16.32
C ARG A 462 -13.24 9.08 15.48
N PHE A 463 -12.24 9.94 15.47
CA PHE A 463 -10.90 9.57 15.05
C PHE A 463 -9.85 10.06 16.06
N THR A 464 -8.73 9.35 16.12
CA THR A 464 -7.60 9.69 16.97
C THR A 464 -6.30 9.61 16.19
N LEU A 465 -5.36 10.50 16.56
CA LEU A 465 -3.98 10.40 16.13
C LEU A 465 -3.12 9.96 17.31
N SER A 466 -2.25 9.00 17.05
CA SER A 466 -1.34 8.43 18.03
C SER A 466 0.06 8.31 17.45
N TYR A 467 1.08 8.25 18.31
CA TYR A 467 2.45 7.98 17.89
C TYR A 467 3.02 6.77 18.64
N GLN A 468 4.05 6.16 18.06
CA GLN A 468 4.92 5.19 18.70
C GLN A 468 6.37 5.44 18.29
N ALA A 469 7.31 5.26 19.22
CA ALA A 469 8.74 5.32 18.92
C ALA A 469 9.21 4.13 18.06
N GLY A 470 10.06 4.43 17.08
CA GLY A 470 10.53 3.49 16.07
C GLY A 470 9.53 3.31 14.93
N PHE A 471 9.96 2.58 13.90
CA PHE A 471 9.13 2.26 12.75
C PHE A 471 8.37 0.95 12.96
N VAL A 472 7.05 1.04 12.95
CA VAL A 472 6.11 -0.06 13.22
C VAL A 472 5.09 -0.13 12.10
N THR A 473 4.95 -1.31 11.50
CA THR A 473 4.03 -1.53 10.38
C THR A 473 2.71 -2.18 10.79
N ASP A 474 2.60 -2.68 12.03
CA ASP A 474 1.36 -3.28 12.54
C ASP A 474 0.62 -2.28 13.46
N PRO A 475 -0.51 -1.69 13.01
CA PRO A 475 -1.28 -0.74 13.81
C PRO A 475 -1.86 -1.37 15.09
N LYS A 476 -1.91 -2.70 15.22
CA LYS A 476 -2.51 -3.41 16.37
C LYS A 476 -1.50 -3.95 17.38
N ALA A 477 -0.22 -4.02 17.05
CA ALA A 477 0.81 -4.60 17.92
C ALA A 477 1.57 -3.56 18.79
N GLY A 478 1.22 -2.28 18.65
CA GLY A 478 1.95 -1.15 19.22
C GLY A 478 1.53 -0.70 20.61
N THR A 479 2.46 -0.04 21.33
CA THR A 479 2.12 0.79 22.52
C THR A 479 1.92 2.21 22.04
N TRP A 480 0.75 2.48 21.49
CA TRP A 480 0.39 3.77 20.91
C TRP A 480 0.10 4.80 22.00
N THR A 481 0.68 5.98 21.83
CA THR A 481 0.43 7.14 22.69
C THR A 481 -0.44 8.13 21.92
N GLN A 482 -1.69 8.28 22.34
CA GLN A 482 -2.64 9.19 21.70
C GLN A 482 -2.26 10.65 21.96
N PHE A 483 -2.15 11.42 20.88
CA PHE A 483 -1.80 12.84 20.93
C PHE A 483 -2.82 13.74 20.21
N TRP A 484 -3.89 13.20 19.61
CA TRP A 484 -5.04 13.96 19.12
C TRP A 484 -6.34 13.13 19.16
N GLU A 485 -7.48 13.77 19.36
CA GLU A 485 -8.82 13.14 19.36
C GLU A 485 -9.90 14.11 18.87
N VAL A 486 -10.79 13.60 18.01
CA VAL A 486 -11.98 14.31 17.54
C VAL A 486 -13.17 13.35 17.61
N ASP A 487 -14.18 13.73 18.40
CA ASP A 487 -15.43 12.99 18.58
C ASP A 487 -16.59 13.63 17.82
N TYR A 488 -17.45 12.82 17.20
CA TYR A 488 -18.69 13.24 16.53
C TYR A 488 -19.89 12.94 17.45
N ASN A 489 -20.12 13.85 18.39
CA ASN A 489 -21.09 13.76 19.48
C ASN A 489 -22.49 14.27 19.11
N SER A 490 -22.61 15.14 18.11
CA SER A 490 -23.87 15.80 17.74
C SER A 490 -24.37 15.38 16.34
N PRO A 491 -25.69 15.40 16.08
CA PRO A 491 -26.21 15.22 14.72
C PRO A 491 -25.71 16.27 13.72
N LEU A 492 -25.35 17.48 14.19
CA LEU A 492 -24.78 18.53 13.33
C LEU A 492 -23.34 18.19 12.96
N GLU A 493 -22.53 17.71 13.91
CA GLU A 493 -21.17 17.21 13.68
C GLU A 493 -21.20 16.00 12.73
N GLN A 494 -22.13 15.07 12.92
CA GLN A 494 -22.33 13.94 11.99
C GLN A 494 -22.80 14.38 10.60
N ALA A 495 -23.51 15.51 10.50
CA ALA A 495 -23.94 16.08 9.23
C ALA A 495 -22.85 16.91 8.54
N THR A 496 -21.85 17.42 9.27
CA THR A 496 -20.65 18.07 8.70
C THR A 496 -19.52 17.10 8.40
N ALA A 497 -19.63 15.88 8.93
CA ALA A 497 -19.01 14.69 8.38
C ALA A 497 -19.60 14.42 6.97
N THR A 498 -19.32 15.30 6.02
CA THR A 498 -19.81 15.26 4.64
C THR A 498 -18.71 14.89 3.69
N ALA A 499 -18.93 13.78 2.98
CA ALA A 499 -18.09 13.21 1.92
C ALA A 499 -16.66 12.84 2.39
N PRO A 500 -15.95 11.95 1.68
CA PRO A 500 -14.54 11.66 1.93
C PRO A 500 -13.65 12.84 1.52
N ALA A 501 -13.81 13.97 2.20
CA ALA A 501 -13.03 15.18 1.99
C ALA A 501 -11.63 15.00 2.57
N TYR A 502 -10.65 15.51 1.84
CA TYR A 502 -9.29 15.67 2.33
C TYR A 502 -9.30 16.80 3.36
N MET A 503 -8.84 16.54 4.58
CA MET A 503 -8.98 17.43 5.72
C MET A 503 -7.71 17.45 6.60
N ASP A 504 -7.62 18.47 7.45
CA ASP A 504 -6.66 18.52 8.55
C ASP A 504 -7.12 17.58 9.68
N LEU A 505 -6.37 16.50 9.89
CA LEU A 505 -6.55 15.51 10.95
C LEU A 505 -6.12 16.05 12.33
N THR A 506 -5.42 17.18 12.38
CA THR A 506 -5.16 17.96 13.60
C THR A 506 -6.21 19.06 13.84
N SER A 507 -7.38 18.98 13.20
CA SER A 507 -8.51 19.91 13.41
C SER A 507 -9.18 19.81 14.79
N ILE A 508 -9.94 20.86 15.13
CA ILE A 508 -10.79 20.93 16.33
C ILE A 508 -12.21 21.40 15.99
N TRP A 509 -13.19 20.99 16.79
CA TRP A 509 -14.57 21.50 16.64
C TRP A 509 -14.68 22.95 17.05
N GLN A 510 -15.20 23.77 16.14
CA GLN A 510 -15.60 25.14 16.40
C GLN A 510 -17.11 25.31 16.19
N PHE A 511 -17.76 25.88 17.20
CA PHE A 511 -19.15 26.31 17.09
C PHE A 511 -19.21 27.69 16.42
N VAL A 512 -19.80 27.78 15.24
CA VAL A 512 -19.94 29.04 14.49
C VAL A 512 -21.38 29.54 14.56
N GLN A 513 -21.55 30.76 15.06
CA GLN A 513 -22.83 31.48 15.06
C GLN A 513 -22.76 32.69 14.13
N ILE A 514 -23.32 32.58 12.92
CA ILE A 514 -23.35 33.71 11.99
C ILE A 514 -24.54 34.62 12.30
N CYS A 515 -24.25 35.85 12.72
CA CYS A 515 -25.22 36.95 12.75
C CYS A 515 -24.99 37.84 11.52
N LEU A 516 -25.91 37.83 10.55
CA LEU A 516 -25.80 38.68 9.35
C LEU A 516 -25.88 40.17 9.72
N PRO A 517 -24.86 41.00 9.42
CA PRO A 517 -24.90 42.43 9.70
C PRO A 517 -25.53 43.16 8.51
N THR A 518 -26.84 43.34 8.52
CA THR A 518 -27.47 44.38 7.68
C THR A 518 -28.07 45.45 8.59
N PRO A 519 -27.47 46.65 8.69
CA PRO A 519 -28.18 47.79 9.27
C PRO A 519 -29.38 48.16 8.37
N PRO A 520 -30.53 48.60 8.89
CA PRO A 520 -30.78 49.07 10.26
C PRO A 520 -31.96 48.33 10.93
N PHE A 521 -31.77 47.35 11.84
CA PHE A 521 -32.68 46.88 12.93
C PHE A 521 -32.15 45.51 13.49
N PRO A 522 -32.71 44.98 14.60
CA PRO A 522 -32.26 44.89 16.01
C PRO A 522 -31.33 43.65 16.31
N PRO A 523 -31.06 43.20 17.57
CA PRO A 523 -30.12 42.08 17.82
C PRO A 523 -30.57 40.81 17.08
N CYS A 524 -29.58 39.99 16.71
CA CYS A 524 -29.65 38.73 15.96
C CYS A 524 -31.05 38.03 16.01
N PRO A 525 -31.64 37.61 14.87
CA PRO A 525 -32.96 36.97 14.85
C PRO A 525 -33.00 35.74 15.78
N PRO A 526 -34.19 35.31 16.26
CA PRO A 526 -34.33 34.20 17.20
C PRO A 526 -33.85 32.82 16.68
N PHE A 527 -33.36 32.76 15.45
CA PHE A 527 -32.81 31.56 14.80
C PHE A 527 -31.51 31.91 14.08
N PRO A 528 -30.37 32.05 14.79
CA PRO A 528 -29.07 32.11 14.13
C PRO A 528 -28.85 30.82 13.32
N ILE A 529 -28.19 30.91 12.15
CA ILE A 529 -27.68 29.71 11.48
C ILE A 529 -26.52 29.23 12.35
N GLN A 530 -26.67 28.01 12.88
CA GLN A 530 -25.69 27.34 13.73
C GLN A 530 -25.21 26.11 12.97
N TYR A 531 -23.90 25.95 12.88
CA TYR A 531 -23.28 24.73 12.40
C TYR A 531 -21.96 24.52 13.15
N ASP A 532 -21.59 23.25 13.31
CA ASP A 532 -20.31 22.83 13.85
C ASP A 532 -19.36 22.61 12.68
N GLU A 533 -18.17 23.21 12.70
CA GLU A 533 -17.16 23.04 11.66
C GLU A 533 -15.84 22.57 12.30
N LEU A 534 -15.10 21.74 11.58
CA LEU A 534 -13.73 21.38 11.95
C LEU A 534 -12.79 22.46 11.43
N ASP A 535 -12.21 23.23 12.34
CA ASP A 535 -11.22 24.26 12.03
C ASP A 535 -9.81 23.65 12.13
N PRO A 536 -8.92 23.87 11.13
CA PRO A 536 -7.54 23.41 11.17
C PRO A 536 -6.80 23.88 12.43
N ALA A 537 -5.97 23.01 12.99
CA ALA A 537 -5.11 23.34 14.13
C ALA A 537 -3.79 22.57 14.03
N SER A 538 -2.83 22.93 14.89
CA SER A 538 -1.49 22.34 14.84
C SER A 538 -1.16 21.56 16.11
N TRP A 539 -0.46 20.45 15.91
CA TRP A 539 0.13 19.66 16.98
C TRP A 539 1.58 20.08 17.22
N TYR A 540 1.94 20.35 18.47
CA TYR A 540 3.32 20.59 18.88
C TYR A 540 3.99 19.25 19.23
N SER A 541 4.95 18.83 18.40
CA SER A 541 5.66 17.57 18.60
C SER A 541 6.72 17.65 19.72
N GLY A 542 7.24 18.85 20.01
CA GLY A 542 8.24 19.10 21.06
C GLY A 542 7.83 20.16 22.08
N VAL A 543 8.82 20.77 22.75
CA VAL A 543 8.61 22.01 23.51
C VAL A 543 8.69 23.17 22.52
N ALA A 544 7.76 24.14 22.62
CA ALA A 544 7.80 25.36 21.81
C ALA A 544 9.22 25.93 21.83
N SER A 545 9.81 26.11 20.65
CA SER A 545 11.22 26.47 20.51
C SER A 545 11.57 27.70 21.34
N PRO A 546 12.71 27.70 22.07
CA PRO A 546 13.19 28.86 22.83
C PRO A 546 13.48 30.11 21.97
N CYS A 547 13.36 30.06 20.65
CA CYS A 547 13.43 31.25 19.79
C CYS A 547 12.27 32.25 20.03
N ILE A 548 11.22 31.89 20.78
CA ILE A 548 10.19 32.84 21.25
C ILE A 548 10.59 33.50 22.59
N ALA A 549 11.48 32.89 23.38
CA ALA A 549 11.86 33.35 24.71
C ALA A 549 13.37 33.62 24.80
N GLY A 550 13.75 34.90 24.74
CA GLY A 550 15.13 35.34 24.91
C GLY A 550 15.79 34.82 26.22
N PRO A 551 17.13 34.99 26.37
CA PRO A 551 17.96 34.29 27.36
C PRO A 551 17.68 34.57 28.85
N SER A 552 16.57 35.22 29.19
CA SER A 552 16.21 35.57 30.57
C SER A 552 14.72 35.46 30.89
N ALA A 553 13.90 34.74 30.10
CA ALA A 553 12.50 34.50 30.44
C ALA A 553 12.21 32.99 30.63
N PRO A 554 11.53 32.56 31.71
CA PRO A 554 10.91 31.24 31.75
C PRO A 554 9.92 31.12 30.58
N PRO A 555 9.61 29.91 30.07
CA PRO A 555 8.83 29.69 28.86
C PRO A 555 7.48 30.40 28.99
N GLY A 556 7.39 31.57 28.37
CA GLY A 556 6.15 32.30 28.23
C GLY A 556 5.34 31.57 27.18
N GLN A 557 4.34 30.82 27.64
CA GLN A 557 3.25 30.42 26.78
C GLN A 557 2.68 31.68 26.09
N GLY A 558 2.79 31.74 24.77
CA GLY A 558 2.04 32.70 23.98
C GLY A 558 2.48 32.73 22.52
N PRO A 559 1.60 33.06 21.57
CA PRO A 559 0.17 32.79 21.53
C PRO A 559 -0.22 32.34 20.12
N PHE A 560 0.05 31.10 19.75
CA PHE A 560 -0.95 30.38 18.96
C PHE A 560 -1.77 29.65 19.99
N PRO A 561 -3.08 29.83 20.02
CA PRO A 561 -3.83 29.22 21.07
C PRO A 561 -3.71 27.70 20.86
N ILE A 562 -3.02 27.03 21.80
CA ILE A 562 -3.80 26.05 22.54
C ILE A 562 -5.01 26.88 22.94
N VAL A 563 -6.20 26.54 22.45
CA VAL A 563 -7.41 27.15 22.95
C VAL A 563 -7.80 26.28 24.16
N PRO A 564 -7.27 26.45 25.39
CA PRO A 564 -7.91 25.87 26.56
C PRO A 564 -9.14 26.68 26.98
N GLU A 565 -9.55 27.73 26.23
CA GLU A 565 -10.59 28.67 26.67
C GLU A 565 -11.58 29.16 25.59
N LEU A 566 -11.85 28.38 24.55
CA LEU A 566 -13.25 28.29 24.13
C LEU A 566 -13.87 27.40 25.20
N PRO A 567 -14.99 27.79 25.84
CA PRO A 567 -15.72 26.87 26.69
C PRO A 567 -16.20 25.75 25.78
N LEU A 568 -15.33 24.74 25.63
CA LEU A 568 -15.64 23.46 25.06
C LEU A 568 -16.92 23.03 25.75
N GLY A 569 -17.93 22.68 24.96
CA GLY A 569 -19.17 22.14 25.51
C GLY A 569 -18.84 21.04 26.53
N PRO A 570 -19.68 20.85 27.56
CA PRO A 570 -19.45 19.84 28.58
C PRO A 570 -19.26 18.46 27.92
N GLY A 571 -18.02 17.99 27.79
CA GLY A 571 -17.68 16.75 27.08
C GLY A 571 -16.22 16.61 26.65
N ASN A 572 -15.57 17.67 26.15
CA ASN A 572 -14.19 17.55 25.62
C ASN A 572 -13.17 17.63 26.76
N THR A 573 -12.60 16.48 27.13
CA THR A 573 -11.69 16.30 28.28
C THR A 573 -10.24 16.01 27.87
N TRP A 574 -9.94 16.08 26.58
CA TRP A 574 -8.66 15.63 26.04
C TRP A 574 -7.60 16.74 26.00
N SER A 575 -6.34 16.38 26.29
CA SER A 575 -5.16 17.26 26.31
C SER A 575 -4.08 16.75 25.37
N SER A 576 -3.59 17.61 24.48
CA SER A 576 -2.48 17.27 23.58
C SER A 576 -1.22 16.82 24.31
N GLN A 577 -0.57 15.77 23.77
CA GLN A 577 0.68 15.22 24.26
C GLN A 577 1.78 15.50 23.26
N THR A 578 2.91 16.00 23.76
CA THR A 578 4.16 16.09 22.99
C THR A 578 4.80 14.72 22.87
N LEU A 579 5.84 14.60 22.05
CA LEU A 579 6.68 13.40 22.02
C LEU A 579 7.36 13.16 23.39
N PRO A 580 7.89 11.97 23.67
CA PRO A 580 8.64 11.74 24.89
C PRO A 580 9.88 12.66 24.96
N PRO A 581 10.24 13.19 26.15
CA PRO A 581 11.44 14.04 26.32
C PRO A 581 12.76 13.28 26.11
N ALA A 582 12.70 11.95 25.91
CA ALA A 582 13.85 11.15 25.50
C ALA A 582 14.38 11.65 24.15
N ASN A 583 15.71 11.75 24.01
CA ASN A 583 16.36 12.30 22.83
C ASN A 583 15.83 13.69 22.42
N CYS A 584 15.43 14.50 23.40
CA CYS A 584 14.84 15.83 23.20
C CYS A 584 13.71 15.84 22.17
N TYR A 585 12.68 15.00 22.38
CA TYR A 585 11.49 14.98 21.53
C TYR A 585 11.79 14.62 20.06
N SER A 586 12.93 13.99 19.79
CA SER A 586 13.43 13.73 18.44
C SER A 586 13.69 12.24 18.21
N GLY A 587 13.65 11.79 16.97
CA GLY A 587 13.91 10.39 16.60
C GLY A 587 13.02 9.88 15.49
N GLN A 588 13.01 8.56 15.34
CA GLN A 588 12.10 7.84 14.45
C GLN A 588 10.81 7.53 15.19
N TYR A 589 9.68 7.82 14.56
CA TYR A 589 8.36 7.50 15.08
C TYR A 589 7.45 7.01 13.95
N THR A 590 6.42 6.27 14.32
CA THR A 590 5.27 6.00 13.45
C THR A 590 4.07 6.77 13.98
N LEU A 591 3.36 7.46 13.10
CA LEU A 591 2.04 8.03 13.36
C LEU A 591 0.96 7.00 13.01
N LEU A 592 -0.11 6.97 13.79
CA LEU A 592 -1.28 6.12 13.60
C LEU A 592 -2.54 6.98 13.59
N LEU A 593 -3.32 6.89 12.53
CA LEU A 593 -4.70 7.33 12.50
C LEU A 593 -5.59 6.14 12.85
N THR A 594 -6.47 6.30 13.83
CA THR A 594 -7.53 5.34 14.13
C THR A 594 -8.88 6.00 13.94
N VAL A 595 -9.76 5.40 13.15
CA VAL A 595 -11.15 5.83 13.00
C VAL A 595 -12.07 4.76 13.60
N GLU A 596 -12.99 5.17 14.47
CA GLU A 596 -14.02 4.32 15.04
C GLU A 596 -15.38 4.64 14.41
N ASP A 597 -16.11 3.60 14.00
CA ASP A 597 -17.51 3.73 13.56
C ASP A 597 -18.50 3.59 14.73
N THR A 598 -19.75 4.01 14.52
CA THR A 598 -20.82 3.97 15.53
C THR A 598 -21.20 2.56 16.01
N SER A 599 -20.73 1.50 15.33
CA SER A 599 -20.88 0.10 15.76
C SER A 599 -19.64 -0.46 16.49
N GLY A 600 -18.59 0.34 16.65
CA GLY A 600 -17.32 -0.06 17.29
C GLY A 600 -16.30 -0.70 16.35
N GLY A 601 -16.50 -0.62 15.02
CA GLY A 601 -15.49 -1.02 14.04
C GLY A 601 -14.32 -0.04 14.04
N LEU A 602 -13.09 -0.55 13.93
CA LEU A 602 -11.87 0.24 13.93
C LEU A 602 -11.11 0.09 12.61
N TYR A 603 -10.66 1.22 12.07
CA TYR A 603 -9.95 1.35 10.80
C TYR A 603 -8.68 2.17 11.04
N TYR A 604 -7.60 1.84 10.34
CA TYR A 604 -6.27 2.33 10.68
C TYR A 604 -5.50 2.75 9.44
N ASP A 605 -4.65 3.77 9.61
CA ASP A 605 -3.54 4.06 8.71
C ASP A 605 -2.29 4.43 9.52
N THR A 606 -1.10 4.12 8.99
CA THR A 606 0.18 4.40 9.68
C THR A 606 1.20 5.01 8.75
N GLN A 607 1.98 5.97 9.25
CA GLN A 607 3.06 6.61 8.48
C GLN A 607 4.36 6.73 9.29
N GLU A 608 5.49 6.39 8.66
CA GLU A 608 6.82 6.54 9.25
C GLU A 608 7.32 7.99 9.12
N VAL A 609 7.66 8.61 10.26
CA VAL A 609 8.05 10.02 10.34
C VAL A 609 9.32 10.19 11.16
N TRP A 610 10.24 11.01 10.67
CA TRP A 610 11.40 11.48 11.43
C TRP A 610 11.08 12.81 12.09
N PHE A 611 11.18 12.83 13.42
CA PHE A 611 11.04 14.05 14.21
C PHE A 611 12.39 14.61 14.58
N ASP A 612 12.57 15.90 14.36
CA ASP A 612 13.68 16.67 14.88
C ASP A 612 13.12 17.87 15.62
N ASN A 613 13.38 17.92 16.92
CA ASN A 613 13.01 19.01 17.82
C ASN A 613 14.26 19.52 18.58
N LYS A 614 15.46 19.17 18.09
CA LYS A 614 16.71 19.67 18.66
C LYS A 614 16.95 21.10 18.17
N SER A 615 17.62 21.89 19.01
CA SER A 615 17.88 23.29 18.68
C SER A 615 19.12 23.43 17.80
N VAL A 616 18.98 24.21 16.73
CA VAL A 616 20.12 24.72 15.96
C VAL A 616 20.84 25.80 16.76
N TYR A 617 22.18 25.79 16.76
CA TYR A 617 23.02 26.71 17.52
C TYR A 617 23.90 27.57 16.62
N GLY A 618 23.85 28.88 16.84
CA GLY A 618 24.77 29.87 16.27
C GLY A 618 25.38 30.72 17.37
N GLU A 619 26.65 31.11 17.22
CA GLU A 619 27.30 32.11 18.07
C GLU A 619 28.51 32.73 17.37
N ILE A 620 28.67 34.05 17.46
CA ILE A 620 29.94 34.73 17.14
C ILE A 620 30.66 34.97 18.46
N THR A 621 31.84 34.37 18.63
CA THR A 621 32.63 34.48 19.87
C THR A 621 33.70 35.56 19.81
N GLY A 622 34.15 35.96 18.63
CA GLY A 622 35.10 37.05 18.48
C GLY A 622 35.76 37.13 17.11
N ILE A 623 36.78 37.99 17.03
CA ILE A 623 37.73 38.04 15.92
C ILE A 623 39.08 37.58 16.45
N LEU A 624 39.72 36.68 15.72
CA LEU A 624 41.01 36.13 16.12
C LEU A 624 42.04 37.25 16.34
N GLY A 625 42.61 37.31 17.54
CA GLY A 625 43.61 38.31 17.92
C GLY A 625 43.05 39.67 18.33
N VAL A 626 41.73 39.85 18.37
CA VAL A 626 41.06 41.07 18.85
C VAL A 626 40.43 40.82 20.21
N ALA A 627 40.79 41.65 21.19
CA ALA A 627 40.21 41.54 22.54
C ALA A 627 38.72 41.94 22.53
N PRO A 628 37.89 41.36 23.43
CA PRO A 628 36.48 41.77 23.57
C PRO A 628 36.34 43.28 23.77
N CYS A 629 35.35 43.88 23.11
CA CYS A 629 35.05 45.32 23.14
C CYS A 629 36.17 46.25 22.61
N ALA A 630 37.24 45.72 22.01
CA ALA A 630 38.28 46.54 21.41
C ALA A 630 37.81 47.23 20.12
N VAL A 631 38.33 48.43 19.86
CA VAL A 631 38.24 49.08 18.54
C VAL A 631 39.26 48.43 17.62
N ILE A 632 38.82 47.99 16.45
CA ILE A 632 39.72 47.45 15.42
C ILE A 632 40.27 48.60 14.61
N ASN A 633 41.57 48.85 14.74
CA ASN A 633 42.28 49.77 13.86
C ASN A 633 42.81 48.98 12.67
N LEU A 634 42.55 49.44 11.44
CA LEU A 634 43.00 48.72 10.24
C LEU A 634 44.52 48.55 10.22
N SER A 635 45.30 49.48 10.79
CA SER A 635 46.76 49.34 10.91
C SER A 635 47.23 48.10 11.70
N GLN A 636 46.37 47.53 12.54
CA GLN A 636 46.68 46.36 13.36
C GLN A 636 46.51 45.05 12.56
N ILE A 637 45.89 45.10 11.39
CA ILE A 637 45.64 43.93 10.55
C ILE A 637 46.88 43.61 9.71
N THR A 638 47.20 42.33 9.59
CA THR A 638 48.34 41.87 8.78
C THR A 638 48.20 42.35 7.34
N ASN A 639 49.29 42.89 6.77
CA ASN A 639 49.38 43.50 5.44
C ASN A 639 48.62 44.82 5.21
N ALA A 640 48.04 45.42 6.25
CA ALA A 640 47.29 46.66 6.11
C ALA A 640 48.11 47.78 5.46
N GLY A 641 47.44 48.56 4.60
CA GLY A 641 48.05 49.58 3.74
C GLY A 641 48.55 49.09 2.38
N ASN A 642 48.78 47.78 2.18
CA ASN A 642 49.16 47.22 0.88
C ASN A 642 47.93 46.67 0.13
N CYS A 643 47.39 47.43 -0.82
CA CYS A 643 46.20 46.99 -1.57
C CYS A 643 46.44 45.79 -2.50
N GLY A 644 47.71 45.42 -2.77
CA GLY A 644 48.08 44.32 -3.67
C GLY A 644 47.96 42.93 -3.04
N VAL A 645 47.73 42.83 -1.73
CA VAL A 645 47.61 41.57 -0.99
C VAL A 645 46.37 41.61 -0.09
N VAL A 646 45.82 40.43 0.22
CA VAL A 646 44.66 40.29 1.12
C VAL A 646 45.02 40.70 2.55
N TRP A 647 44.07 41.33 3.25
CA TRP A 647 44.19 41.65 4.69
C TRP A 647 43.31 40.66 5.47
N PRO A 648 43.81 39.47 5.82
CA PRO A 648 42.97 38.42 6.37
C PRO A 648 42.49 38.78 7.78
N LEU A 649 41.18 38.66 8.01
CA LEU A 649 40.57 38.83 9.31
C LEU A 649 39.64 37.64 9.58
N ALA A 650 40.02 36.79 10.54
CA ALA A 650 39.29 35.57 10.87
C ALA A 650 38.21 35.84 11.93
N ILE A 651 36.97 35.44 11.64
CA ILE A 651 35.86 35.49 12.59
C ILE A 651 35.72 34.12 13.24
N GLU A 652 35.67 34.10 14.58
CA GLU A 652 35.56 32.87 15.37
C GLU A 652 34.16 32.73 15.96
N GLY A 653 33.63 31.52 15.93
CA GLY A 653 32.32 31.23 16.49
C GLY A 653 31.91 29.77 16.34
N ILE A 654 30.61 29.54 16.42
CA ILE A 654 29.97 28.22 16.43
C ILE A 654 28.79 28.27 15.46
N ALA A 655 28.71 27.31 14.56
CA ALA A 655 27.55 27.06 13.70
C ALA A 655 27.31 25.55 13.74
N TYR A 656 26.30 25.14 14.48
CA TYR A 656 26.16 23.76 14.91
C TYR A 656 24.70 23.34 14.94
N ASP A 657 24.46 22.09 14.61
CA ASP A 657 23.19 21.40 14.72
C ASP A 657 23.46 19.98 15.18
N GLU A 658 22.60 19.40 16.01
CA GLU A 658 22.80 18.04 16.51
C GLU A 658 22.30 17.01 15.51
N TYR A 659 22.85 15.80 15.55
CA TYR A 659 22.21 14.70 14.84
C TYR A 659 20.88 14.37 15.51
N ILE A 660 19.83 14.07 14.73
CA ILE A 660 18.56 13.55 15.28
C ILE A 660 18.85 12.32 16.15
N ILE A 661 19.60 11.36 15.60
CA ILE A 661 20.14 10.21 16.32
C ILE A 661 21.66 10.37 16.41
N GLU A 662 22.18 10.50 17.62
CA GLU A 662 23.61 10.74 17.86
C GLU A 662 24.48 9.66 17.20
N GLY A 663 25.49 10.10 16.43
CA GLY A 663 26.42 9.22 15.71
C GLY A 663 25.90 8.70 14.36
N ASN A 664 24.64 8.97 13.99
CA ASN A 664 24.14 8.66 12.66
C ASN A 664 24.36 9.84 11.70
N THR A 665 25.41 9.73 10.88
CA THR A 665 25.81 10.74 9.88
C THR A 665 25.02 10.65 8.57
N SER A 666 23.95 9.87 8.52
CA SER A 666 23.13 9.67 7.33
C SER A 666 21.93 10.61 7.37
N TYR A 667 21.53 11.15 6.22
CA TYR A 667 20.27 11.87 6.10
C TYR A 667 19.08 10.93 6.38
N PRO A 668 18.00 11.35 7.08
CA PRO A 668 17.75 12.69 7.62
C PRO A 668 18.34 12.95 9.01
N SER A 669 19.03 11.98 9.63
CA SER A 669 19.62 12.20 10.96
C SER A 669 20.73 13.26 10.97
N ASP A 670 21.51 13.37 9.89
CA ASP A 670 22.38 14.50 9.62
C ASP A 670 21.71 15.43 8.60
N ASN A 671 20.89 16.34 9.10
CA ASN A 671 20.08 17.30 8.35
C ASN A 671 20.65 18.73 8.34
N PHE A 672 21.84 18.97 8.91
CA PHE A 672 22.45 20.30 8.94
C PHE A 672 22.46 20.95 7.55
N GLY A 673 21.78 22.08 7.43
CA GLY A 673 21.52 22.75 6.15
C GLY A 673 22.63 23.72 5.80
N GLY A 674 23.14 24.43 6.80
CA GLY A 674 24.33 25.24 6.68
C GLY A 674 24.32 26.48 7.56
N TYR A 675 25.27 27.36 7.27
CA TYR A 675 25.35 28.68 7.86
C TYR A 675 25.84 29.71 6.85
N CYS A 676 25.55 30.98 7.09
CA CYS A 676 26.08 32.08 6.31
C CYS A 676 26.41 33.26 7.22
N MET A 677 27.30 34.13 6.74
CA MET A 677 27.68 35.33 7.46
C MET A 677 27.57 36.57 6.60
N THR A 678 27.04 37.64 7.18
CA THR A 678 26.96 38.95 6.55
C THR A 678 27.54 40.02 7.46
N VAL A 679 28.06 41.08 6.86
CA VAL A 679 28.49 42.29 7.58
C VAL A 679 27.80 43.51 6.98
N THR A 680 27.25 44.36 7.84
CA THR A 680 26.49 45.56 7.45
C THR A 680 27.05 46.78 8.16
N ARG A 681 27.24 47.89 7.44
CA ARG A 681 27.61 49.17 8.06
C ARG A 681 26.44 49.73 8.88
N GLN A 682 26.72 50.39 10.00
CA GLN A 682 25.68 51.00 10.85
C GLN A 682 24.69 51.85 10.05
N GLY A 683 23.39 51.61 10.28
CA GLY A 683 22.29 52.28 9.60
C GLY A 683 21.82 51.58 8.31
N GLY A 684 22.52 50.52 7.88
CA GLY A 684 22.12 49.75 6.71
C GLY A 684 21.01 48.73 6.98
N SER A 685 20.28 48.35 5.93
CA SER A 685 19.21 47.35 6.01
C SER A 685 19.74 45.93 6.20
N PHE A 686 19.13 45.20 7.14
CA PHE A 686 19.46 43.80 7.43
C PHE A 686 18.73 42.84 6.48
N SER A 687 19.46 41.85 5.98
CA SER A 687 18.93 40.60 5.41
C SER A 687 19.75 39.42 5.89
N GLY A 688 19.13 38.24 5.91
CA GLY A 688 19.82 36.95 6.11
C GLY A 688 20.81 36.62 4.98
N CYS A 689 20.89 35.36 4.54
CA CYS A 689 21.90 34.91 3.58
C CYS A 689 21.91 35.55 2.17
N THR A 690 21.03 36.52 1.89
CA THR A 690 21.01 37.30 0.64
C THR A 690 21.49 38.72 0.90
N PRO A 691 22.62 39.19 0.34
CA PRO A 691 23.08 40.55 0.57
C PRO A 691 22.13 41.60 -0.02
N PHE A 692 21.91 42.70 0.71
CA PHE A 692 21.27 43.91 0.20
C PHE A 692 22.34 44.91 -0.27
N SER A 693 21.93 46.04 -0.86
CA SER A 693 22.84 47.07 -1.37
C SER A 693 23.81 47.66 -0.34
N GLU A 694 23.63 47.39 0.95
CA GLU A 694 24.40 47.96 2.06
C GLU A 694 25.12 46.89 2.91
N SER A 695 25.03 45.61 2.53
CA SER A 695 25.65 44.48 3.24
C SER A 695 26.59 43.67 2.35
N VAL A 696 27.54 42.98 2.98
CA VAL A 696 28.52 42.13 2.31
C VAL A 696 28.37 40.71 2.84
N ALA A 697 28.15 39.74 1.95
CA ALA A 697 28.19 38.33 2.28
C ALA A 697 29.65 37.85 2.38
N LEU A 698 30.03 37.26 3.52
CA LEU A 698 31.41 36.87 3.77
C LEU A 698 31.74 35.51 3.12
N PRO A 699 32.97 35.33 2.59
CA PRO A 699 33.37 34.07 1.98
C PRO A 699 33.59 33.00 3.05
N ILE A 700 32.98 31.83 2.88
CA ILE A 700 33.19 30.69 3.77
C ILE A 700 34.36 29.84 3.25
N PRO A 701 35.32 29.43 4.11
CA PRO A 701 36.44 28.60 3.72
C PRO A 701 35.96 27.30 3.07
N ASN A 702 36.35 27.06 1.82
CA ASN A 702 36.19 25.76 1.17
C ASN A 702 37.36 25.48 0.22
N SER A 703 37.48 24.24 -0.24
CA SER A 703 38.58 23.79 -1.10
C SER A 703 38.37 24.06 -2.60
N ALA A 704 37.25 24.65 -3.04
CA ALA A 704 36.83 24.62 -4.44
C ALA A 704 36.41 25.95 -5.10
N SER A 705 35.93 26.97 -4.35
CA SER A 705 35.59 28.33 -4.84
C SER A 705 34.96 29.15 -3.71
N PRO A 706 35.07 30.49 -3.60
CA PRO A 706 34.40 31.23 -2.52
C PRO A 706 32.87 31.01 -2.57
N VAL A 707 32.35 30.27 -1.59
CA VAL A 707 30.91 30.11 -1.34
C VAL A 707 30.52 31.05 -0.19
N THR A 708 29.29 31.54 -0.20
CA THR A 708 28.74 32.37 0.88
C THR A 708 27.94 31.56 1.90
N VAL A 709 27.87 30.24 1.71
CA VAL A 709 27.18 29.29 2.58
C VAL A 709 28.13 28.15 2.95
N GLY A 710 28.34 27.95 4.25
CA GLY A 710 29.05 26.80 4.79
C GLY A 710 28.10 25.65 5.05
N THR A 711 28.48 24.45 4.60
CA THR A 711 27.65 23.23 4.75
C THR A 711 28.20 22.28 5.82
N ASN A 712 29.25 22.68 6.54
CA ASN A 712 29.86 21.89 7.61
C ASN A 712 29.64 22.60 8.94
N ARG A 713 29.42 21.80 10.00
CA ARG A 713 29.39 22.31 11.37
C ARG A 713 30.74 22.95 11.72
N VAL A 714 30.71 24.05 12.46
CA VAL A 714 31.88 24.77 12.97
C VAL A 714 31.77 24.87 14.48
N GLY A 715 32.80 24.40 15.18
CA GLY A 715 32.82 24.40 16.64
C GLY A 715 31.84 23.41 17.28
N ASP A 716 31.62 23.57 18.58
CA ASP A 716 30.70 22.80 19.42
C ASP A 716 30.12 23.72 20.51
N PRO A 717 28.80 23.79 20.70
CA PRO A 717 28.19 24.65 21.72
C PRO A 717 28.55 24.27 23.15
N GLY A 718 28.97 23.02 23.41
CA GLY A 718 29.18 22.51 24.77
C GLY A 718 27.89 22.25 25.56
N VAL A 719 26.75 22.70 25.02
CA VAL A 719 25.41 22.46 25.55
C VAL A 719 24.62 21.72 24.47
N ARG A 720 24.53 20.41 24.62
CA ARG A 720 23.80 19.53 23.71
C ARG A 720 22.56 18.94 24.38
N CYS A 721 21.71 18.24 23.62
CA CYS A 721 20.56 17.50 24.13
C CYS A 721 20.95 16.60 25.32
N ALA A 722 20.48 16.96 26.51
CA ALA A 722 20.85 16.28 27.75
C ALA A 722 20.34 14.83 27.83
N THR A 723 19.27 14.52 27.08
CA THR A 723 18.65 13.19 26.99
C THR A 723 18.95 12.50 25.67
N ALA A 724 19.98 12.93 24.93
CA ALA A 724 20.36 12.36 23.64
C ALA A 724 20.50 10.83 23.72
N SER A 725 19.93 10.15 22.73
CA SER A 725 19.95 8.70 22.65
C SER A 725 20.41 8.27 21.24
N PRO A 726 21.56 7.57 21.13
CA PRO A 726 22.50 7.24 22.21
C PRO A 726 23.16 8.50 22.81
N PRO A 727 23.74 8.42 24.03
CA PRO A 727 24.43 9.57 24.62
C PRO A 727 25.69 9.92 23.81
N PRO A 728 26.11 11.20 23.78
CA PRO A 728 27.32 11.63 23.08
C PRO A 728 28.57 10.91 23.61
N LEU A 729 29.49 10.54 22.70
CA LEU A 729 30.71 9.78 23.03
C LEU A 729 31.67 10.55 23.97
N MET A 730 31.59 11.88 24.00
CA MET A 730 32.38 12.73 24.90
C MET A 730 31.50 13.79 25.54
N PRO A 731 31.79 14.22 26.79
CA PRO A 731 31.12 15.36 27.38
C PRO A 731 31.31 16.58 26.46
N PRO A 732 30.22 17.25 26.05
CA PRO A 732 30.33 18.39 25.15
C PRO A 732 31.09 19.51 25.88
N VAL A 733 32.21 19.94 25.30
CA VAL A 733 32.98 21.10 25.77
C VAL A 733 32.79 22.18 24.73
N LYS A 734 32.45 23.39 25.16
CA LYS A 734 32.28 24.52 24.24
C LYS A 734 33.60 24.79 23.51
N GLN A 735 33.56 24.75 22.19
CA GLN A 735 34.71 24.95 21.32
C GLN A 735 34.33 25.87 20.16
N SER A 736 34.94 27.06 20.09
CA SER A 736 34.82 27.93 18.92
C SER A 736 35.85 27.53 17.86
N ASN A 737 35.53 27.80 16.60
CA ASN A 737 36.48 27.67 15.49
C ASN A 737 36.23 28.79 14.45
N VAL A 738 37.06 28.86 13.41
CA VAL A 738 36.97 29.89 12.38
C VAL A 738 35.72 29.66 11.51
N LEU A 739 34.75 30.56 11.60
CA LEU A 739 33.54 30.57 10.76
C LEU A 739 33.85 31.05 9.34
N THR A 740 34.67 32.10 9.24
CA THR A 740 35.08 32.73 7.98
C THR A 740 36.40 33.48 8.12
N VAL A 741 37.12 33.65 7.01
CA VAL A 741 38.23 34.58 6.89
C VAL A 741 37.89 35.60 5.81
N MET A 742 37.64 36.84 6.22
CA MET A 742 37.30 37.93 5.30
C MET A 742 38.52 38.78 4.95
N ASP A 743 38.38 39.55 3.87
CA ASP A 743 39.40 40.50 3.42
C ASP A 743 39.10 41.91 3.94
N ALA A 744 39.81 42.33 4.98
CA ALA A 744 39.60 43.61 5.64
C ALA A 744 39.90 44.83 4.76
N ARG A 745 40.46 44.66 3.55
CA ARG A 745 40.51 45.72 2.54
C ARG A 745 39.12 46.31 2.28
N MET A 746 38.04 45.53 2.47
CA MET A 746 36.67 46.00 2.28
C MET A 746 36.28 47.20 3.17
N PHE A 747 36.99 47.42 4.28
CA PHE A 747 36.74 48.57 5.17
C PHE A 747 37.56 49.81 4.82
N ASP A 748 38.51 49.73 3.88
CA ASP A 748 39.35 50.86 3.47
C ASP A 748 38.89 51.43 2.12
N ALA A 749 38.48 52.70 2.07
CA ALA A 749 37.98 53.32 0.83
C ALA A 749 39.02 53.35 -0.30
N VAL A 750 40.32 53.26 0.03
CA VAL A 750 41.42 53.25 -0.95
C VAL A 750 41.65 51.86 -1.55
N CYS A 751 41.62 50.80 -0.73
CA CYS A 751 41.88 49.42 -1.17
C CYS A 751 40.61 48.59 -1.43
N GLY A 752 39.43 49.07 -1.05
CA GLY A 752 38.18 48.29 -1.01
C GLY A 752 37.79 47.63 -2.32
N CYS A 753 38.04 48.27 -3.47
CA CYS A 753 37.72 47.66 -4.77
C CYS A 753 38.53 46.39 -5.09
N LYS A 754 39.63 46.13 -4.36
CA LYS A 754 40.45 44.92 -4.49
C LYS A 754 40.07 43.82 -3.52
N ALA A 755 39.14 44.10 -2.59
CA ALA A 755 38.62 43.09 -1.68
C ALA A 755 37.77 42.05 -2.44
N THR A 756 37.67 40.84 -1.89
CA THR A 756 36.78 39.80 -2.42
C THR A 756 35.90 39.26 -1.29
N PRO A 757 34.58 39.50 -1.32
CA PRO A 757 33.87 40.37 -2.28
C PRO A 757 34.23 41.86 -2.13
N ALA A 758 33.97 42.65 -3.17
CA ALA A 758 34.11 44.09 -3.11
C ALA A 758 32.96 44.70 -2.27
N PRO A 759 33.23 45.71 -1.42
CA PRO A 759 32.22 46.36 -0.61
C PRO A 759 31.29 47.24 -1.47
N PRO A 760 30.01 47.42 -1.09
CA PRO A 760 29.11 48.33 -1.79
C PRO A 760 29.51 49.81 -1.57
N PRO A 761 29.02 50.74 -2.41
CA PRO A 761 29.24 52.17 -2.24
C PRO A 761 28.82 52.64 -0.84
N GLY A 762 29.64 53.48 -0.21
CA GLY A 762 29.36 53.99 1.13
C GLY A 762 29.57 52.97 2.26
N PHE A 763 30.11 51.79 2.00
CA PHE A 763 30.46 50.82 3.05
C PHE A 763 31.84 51.09 3.66
N ALA A 764 32.85 51.41 2.84
CA ALA A 764 34.23 51.59 3.29
C ALA A 764 34.47 52.93 4.00
N LEU A 765 35.54 53.01 4.80
CA LEU A 765 35.94 54.17 5.62
C LEU A 765 37.07 54.96 4.96
N ASN A 766 37.00 56.28 5.01
CA ASN A 766 38.08 57.15 4.54
C ASN A 766 39.29 57.11 5.48
N ARG A 767 40.50 57.12 4.89
CA ARG A 767 41.77 57.30 5.62
C ARG A 767 41.90 58.73 6.16
N ALA A 768 42.84 58.94 7.08
CA ALA A 768 43.16 60.27 7.58
C ALA A 768 43.57 61.22 6.42
N SER A 769 43.07 62.46 6.45
CA SER A 769 43.32 63.46 5.41
C SER A 769 44.35 64.50 5.89
N PRO A 770 45.56 64.51 5.32
CA PRO A 770 46.58 65.50 5.66
C PRO A 770 46.22 66.91 5.14
N ALA A 771 45.36 67.00 4.12
CA ALA A 771 44.93 68.27 3.52
C ALA A 771 43.92 69.02 4.39
N THR A 772 43.10 68.30 5.17
CA THR A 772 42.06 68.88 6.03
C THR A 772 42.35 68.72 7.52
N GLY A 773 43.42 68.02 7.89
CA GLY A 773 43.73 67.64 9.28
C GLY A 773 42.70 66.69 9.89
N ALA A 774 41.81 66.12 9.07
CA ALA A 774 40.76 65.24 9.55
C ALA A 774 41.33 63.86 9.92
N PRO A 775 40.99 63.31 11.10
CA PRO A 775 41.36 61.94 11.45
C PRO A 775 40.67 60.95 10.50
N GLY A 776 41.17 59.71 10.47
CA GLY A 776 40.53 58.62 9.75
C GLY A 776 39.11 58.36 10.27
N GLU A 777 38.23 57.88 9.40
CA GLU A 777 36.85 57.58 9.77
C GLU A 777 36.76 56.33 10.64
N CYS A 778 35.78 56.33 11.54
CA CYS A 778 35.40 55.16 12.32
C CYS A 778 33.90 54.93 12.19
N CYS A 779 33.48 53.67 12.12
CA CYS A 779 32.06 53.31 12.07
C CYS A 779 31.83 51.97 12.79
N ALA A 780 30.60 51.79 13.28
CA ALA A 780 30.16 50.48 13.73
C ALA A 780 29.75 49.62 12.53
N TYR A 781 30.16 48.36 12.56
CA TYR A 781 29.71 47.31 11.65
C TYR A 781 29.03 46.23 12.45
N ILE A 782 28.01 45.62 11.86
CA ILE A 782 27.21 44.58 12.48
C ILE A 782 27.48 43.30 11.72
N PHE A 783 28.07 42.31 12.41
CA PHE A 783 28.19 40.96 11.90
C PHE A 783 26.95 40.16 12.27
N SER A 784 26.45 39.39 11.30
CA SER A 784 25.35 38.46 11.48
C SER A 784 25.78 37.06 11.11
N LEU A 785 25.29 36.10 11.87
CA LEU A 785 25.41 34.67 11.62
C LEU A 785 24.00 34.09 11.58
N GLN A 786 23.67 33.43 10.47
CA GLN A 786 22.45 32.64 10.33
C GLN A 786 22.86 31.18 10.21
N VAL A 787 22.23 30.30 10.98
CA VAL A 787 22.47 28.85 11.00
C VAL A 787 21.13 28.14 10.85
N TRP A 788 21.06 27.09 10.04
CA TRP A 788 19.82 26.35 9.79
C TRP A 788 20.08 24.86 9.54
N ASP A 789 19.03 24.06 9.74
CA ASP A 789 18.93 22.68 9.29
C ASP A 789 17.89 22.53 8.16
N ASN A 790 17.63 21.29 7.75
CA ASN A 790 16.62 20.97 6.74
C ASN A 790 15.36 20.29 7.33
N THR A 791 15.13 20.38 8.63
CA THR A 791 13.87 19.96 9.25
C THR A 791 12.76 20.90 8.81
N ILE A 792 11.63 20.36 8.38
CA ILE A 792 10.48 21.13 7.93
C ILE A 792 9.66 21.59 9.14
N CYS A 793 9.39 22.90 9.18
CA CYS A 793 8.56 23.54 10.19
C CYS A 793 7.59 24.51 9.50
N GLU A 794 6.35 24.08 9.31
CA GLU A 794 5.34 24.77 8.51
C GLU A 794 5.07 26.22 8.98
N PHE A 795 5.09 26.43 10.29
CA PHE A 795 4.76 27.72 10.91
C PHE A 795 5.95 28.66 11.14
N LEU A 796 7.18 28.25 10.77
CA LEU A 796 8.37 29.07 10.89
C LEU A 796 8.67 29.84 9.60
N SER A 797 9.18 31.08 9.72
CA SER A 797 9.57 31.87 8.55
C SER A 797 10.63 31.15 7.71
N GLY A 798 10.31 30.82 6.45
CA GLY A 798 11.22 30.06 5.58
C GLY A 798 11.13 28.54 5.72
N GLY A 799 10.19 28.02 6.53
CA GLY A 799 9.78 26.61 6.52
C GLY A 799 10.78 25.61 7.11
N ARG A 800 11.72 26.06 7.94
CA ARG A 800 12.83 25.23 8.47
C ARG A 800 13.20 25.58 9.90
N HIS A 801 13.98 24.75 10.60
CA HIS A 801 14.67 25.27 11.79
C HIS A 801 15.78 26.22 11.37
N TYR A 802 15.83 27.35 12.05
CA TYR A 802 16.92 28.28 11.90
C TYR A 802 17.10 29.05 13.21
N ALA A 803 18.34 29.43 13.48
CA ALA A 803 18.66 30.44 14.45
C ALA A 803 18.71 31.81 13.71
N ASP A 804 17.57 32.52 13.66
CA ASP A 804 17.43 33.91 13.18
C ASP A 804 16.12 34.52 13.76
N ALA A 805 16.11 35.80 14.13
CA ALA A 805 14.98 36.62 14.64
C ALA A 805 14.19 36.17 15.92
N PRO A 806 14.13 36.97 17.02
CA PRO A 806 14.83 38.23 17.31
C PRO A 806 16.23 38.00 17.90
N CYS A 807 16.65 36.75 18.00
CA CYS A 807 17.98 36.33 18.46
C CYS A 807 19.04 36.42 17.36
N VAL A 808 18.97 37.44 16.50
CA VAL A 808 20.08 37.77 15.62
C VAL A 808 21.27 38.02 16.54
N LEU A 809 22.29 37.18 16.46
CA LEU A 809 23.56 37.36 17.18
C LEU A 809 24.32 38.50 16.51
N LEU A 810 23.70 39.69 16.54
CA LEU A 810 24.29 40.94 16.08
C LEU A 810 25.51 41.14 16.92
N TRP A 811 26.66 41.04 16.28
CA TRP A 811 27.92 41.31 16.93
C TRP A 811 28.45 42.64 16.41
N PRO A 812 28.12 43.77 17.09
CA PRO A 812 28.58 45.07 16.67
C PRO A 812 30.08 45.23 16.97
N VAL A 813 30.82 45.70 15.97
CA VAL A 813 32.26 45.93 16.04
C VAL A 813 32.55 47.35 15.57
N TYR A 814 33.36 48.08 16.32
CA TYR A 814 33.80 49.41 15.92
C TYR A 814 35.12 49.32 15.15
N ILE A 815 35.13 49.76 13.89
CA ILE A 815 36.30 49.70 13.01
C ILE A 815 36.72 51.13 12.67
N CYS A 816 38.02 51.41 12.78
CA CYS A 816 38.63 52.70 12.47
C CYS A 816 39.69 52.54 11.37
N ASN A 817 39.64 53.41 10.36
CA ASN A 817 40.67 53.46 9.33
C ASN A 817 41.76 54.47 9.68
N ASP A 818 42.69 54.05 10.54
CA ASP A 818 43.82 54.85 11.03
C ASP A 818 45.05 54.83 10.09
N LEU A 819 44.91 54.23 8.91
CA LEU A 819 46.00 54.16 7.93
C LEU A 819 46.35 55.55 7.39
N PRO A 820 47.65 55.80 7.09
CA PRO A 820 48.06 57.07 6.52
C PRO A 820 47.52 57.27 5.09
N PRO A 821 47.40 58.54 4.66
CA PRO A 821 47.07 58.90 3.28
C PRO A 821 48.10 58.28 2.31
N LEU A 822 47.68 58.06 1.05
CA LEU A 822 48.62 57.68 0.01
C LEU A 822 49.70 58.77 -0.18
N PRO A 823 50.96 58.41 -0.45
CA PRO A 823 51.99 59.38 -0.78
C PRO A 823 51.56 60.26 -1.97
N GLN A 824 51.82 61.57 -1.89
CA GLN A 824 51.46 62.52 -2.95
C GLN A 824 52.00 62.05 -4.31
N GLY A 825 51.12 61.99 -5.32
CA GLY A 825 51.44 61.53 -6.68
C GLY A 825 51.22 60.03 -6.93
N THR A 826 50.85 59.25 -5.90
CA THR A 826 50.43 57.85 -6.09
C THR A 826 48.97 57.83 -6.56
N PRO A 827 48.65 57.26 -7.75
CA PRO A 827 47.27 57.10 -8.17
C PRO A 827 46.52 56.22 -7.15
N PRO A 828 45.25 56.49 -6.84
CA PRO A 828 44.47 55.55 -6.05
C PRO A 828 44.45 54.19 -6.79
N PRO A 829 44.69 53.08 -6.09
CA PRO A 829 44.69 51.73 -6.68
C PRO A 829 43.31 51.25 -7.14
N CYS A 830 42.28 52.04 -6.84
CA CYS A 830 40.88 51.88 -7.22
C CYS A 830 40.42 53.14 -7.99
N PRO A 831 39.67 53.01 -9.10
CA PRO A 831 39.12 54.15 -9.85
C PRO A 831 38.13 54.97 -9.05
#